data_AF-A0A7W0XLW1-F1
#
_entry.id   AF-A0A7W0XLW1-F1
#
_cell.length_a   1.000
_cell.length_b   1.000
_cell.length_c   1.000
_cell.angle_alpha   90.00
_cell.angle_beta   90.00
_cell.angle_gamma   90.00
#
_symmetry.space_group_name_H-M   'P 1'
#
loop_
_entity.id
_entity.type
_entity.pdbx_description
1 polymer ?
#
loop_
_entity_poly.entity_id
_entity_poly.type
_entity_poly.pdbx_seq_one_letter_code
_entity_poly.pdbx_strand_id
1 'polypeptide(L)'
;MTIRELMDGIRNLDYVLPEFQREYVWNREQAKQLMVSLFKGYPTGSLLLWKTTTPPDIKNNAVARDKIGTTSVILDGQQRLTTLYMLTQNAIPPYYTPADIKEDPRGLFFDLDTGDFQYYQVKRMQHNPTWVAVTSCFEGGTVQVFEIAKVKAGESDDPFKLAQRYNANLNRLQNVLKDSYPIQTVPPDADIDAAIDVFDRVNSLGTKLSEAELALVHITGKWPQARQVMKDKAADLAERRFDFEYSLTFLVRSLTAVVRGRALFETIHDAQRVELEEGWHRLEKILDYLVSILPKWAHIHSSNDLNTSNVLVPAIAYLARHGGTFSNEQSLRQFVRWLYAANSWARYTGQTDQRLEHDVSIIRNNEEPWTDLVNLIIEQRGRIELKPEGLEGRGTQHPFYRMTYVLVKANGAVDWFNGMPLDHPHGKAFGIHSHHIFPQAVLYNEGSFSVDNHVHRQLVNEIANRAFLTGDSNLDLGTRKPAEYLPEIEAKYPGALQKQFIPLDRGLWEVERYREFLERRRQLITNAFNSQMDGLLRNMPLPKQLSLEDLIAAGESATIEYKSTLRWDVQQNRVNKDLQKVIAKTVAGLLNSEGGTLLIGVTDDGDIYGIEADIRSLGRLDMDGFLQSLVQTHDNYLGREFIPFMKTRFETRDGRTVCIVEAEASPRPVFVRDGQNSEFFIRTGNTTRPLDMEAAHAFIGMHWQV
;
A
#
# COMPACT_ATOMS: atom_id res chain seq x y z
N MET A 1 -24.89 -24.98 34.98
CA MET A 1 -23.79 -25.69 34.31
C MET A 1 -22.50 -25.23 34.94
N THR A 2 -21.64 -26.17 35.34
CA THR A 2 -20.37 -25.87 35.99
C THR A 2 -19.31 -25.45 34.97
N ILE A 3 -18.27 -24.76 35.41
CA ILE A 3 -17.13 -24.42 34.54
C ILE A 3 -16.47 -25.69 33.99
N ARG A 4 -16.38 -26.77 34.78
CA ARG A 4 -15.86 -28.07 34.32
C ARG A 4 -16.68 -28.62 33.16
N GLU A 5 -18.01 -28.65 33.28
CA GLU A 5 -18.90 -29.10 32.19
C GLU A 5 -18.71 -28.27 30.92
N LEU A 6 -18.48 -26.97 31.04
CA LEU A 6 -18.19 -26.10 29.90
C LEU A 6 -16.84 -26.43 29.24
N MET A 7 -15.79 -26.69 30.03
CA MET A 7 -14.48 -27.06 29.50
C MET A 7 -14.53 -28.42 28.81
N ASP A 8 -15.20 -29.40 29.42
CA ASP A 8 -15.41 -30.74 28.85
C ASP A 8 -16.22 -30.65 27.56
N GLY A 9 -17.27 -29.83 27.51
CA GLY A 9 -18.07 -29.62 26.31
C GLY A 9 -17.30 -28.90 25.19
N ILE A 10 -16.37 -27.99 25.49
CA ILE A 10 -15.47 -27.42 24.48
C ILE A 10 -14.52 -28.49 23.94
N ARG A 11 -13.95 -29.32 24.83
CA ARG A 11 -13.03 -30.41 24.46
C ARG A 11 -13.71 -31.44 23.57
N ASN A 12 -14.97 -31.76 23.86
CA ASN A 12 -15.78 -32.73 23.12
C ASN A 12 -16.51 -32.13 21.91
N LEU A 13 -16.38 -30.82 21.68
CA LEU A 13 -17.04 -30.07 20.60
C LEU A 13 -18.57 -29.97 20.73
N ASP A 14 -19.11 -30.10 21.94
CA ASP A 14 -20.52 -29.80 22.26
C ASP A 14 -20.79 -28.27 22.22
N TYR A 15 -19.75 -27.47 22.53
CA TYR A 15 -19.75 -26.02 22.40
C TYR A 15 -18.81 -25.60 21.27
N VAL A 16 -19.39 -25.03 20.23
CA VAL A 16 -18.66 -24.64 19.02
C VAL A 16 -18.62 -23.13 18.87
N LEU A 17 -17.61 -22.67 18.15
CA LEU A 17 -17.38 -21.26 17.89
C LEU A 17 -17.66 -20.96 16.41
N PRO A 18 -18.55 -20.01 16.09
CA PRO A 18 -18.87 -19.72 14.70
C PRO A 18 -17.77 -18.88 14.04
N GLU A 19 -17.62 -19.01 12.72
CA GLU A 19 -16.57 -18.36 11.92
C GLU A 19 -16.57 -16.83 12.06
N PHE A 20 -17.74 -16.24 12.29
CA PHE A 20 -17.89 -14.80 12.43
C PHE A 20 -17.29 -14.21 13.71
N GLN A 21 -17.02 -15.02 14.74
CA GLN A 21 -16.32 -14.50 15.91
C GLN A 21 -14.86 -14.19 15.61
N ARG A 22 -14.31 -13.14 16.24
CA ARG A 22 -12.89 -12.81 16.09
C ARG A 22 -11.97 -13.83 16.77
N GLU A 23 -10.67 -13.69 16.53
CA GLU A 23 -9.60 -14.45 17.19
C GLU A 23 -9.50 -14.13 18.70
N TYR A 24 -8.61 -14.82 19.42
CA TYR A 24 -8.35 -14.51 20.83
C TYR A 24 -7.48 -13.25 20.95
N VAL A 25 -8.03 -12.20 21.54
CA VAL A 25 -7.41 -10.86 21.61
C VAL A 25 -7.23 -10.34 23.03
N TRP A 26 -7.68 -11.09 24.04
CA TRP A 26 -7.46 -10.71 25.44
C TRP A 26 -5.98 -10.70 25.77
N ASN A 27 -5.55 -9.62 26.43
CA ASN A 27 -4.19 -9.53 26.93
C ASN A 27 -4.03 -10.33 28.24
N ARG A 28 -2.76 -10.54 28.63
CA ARG A 28 -2.42 -11.27 29.86
C ARG A 28 -3.09 -10.71 31.11
N GLU A 29 -3.19 -9.40 31.25
CA GLU A 29 -3.80 -8.76 32.42
C GLU A 29 -5.31 -9.08 32.52
N GLN A 30 -6.05 -9.04 31.40
CA GLN A 30 -7.46 -9.42 31.37
C GLN A 30 -7.65 -10.88 31.80
N ALA A 31 -6.80 -11.79 31.30
CA ALA A 31 -6.82 -13.19 31.69
C ALA A 31 -6.55 -13.38 33.20
N LYS A 32 -5.60 -12.63 33.76
CA LYS A 32 -5.33 -12.63 35.21
C LYS A 32 -6.53 -12.15 36.01
N GLN A 33 -7.15 -11.03 35.61
CA GLN A 33 -8.30 -10.46 36.33
C GLN A 33 -9.51 -11.41 36.31
N LEU A 34 -9.70 -12.19 35.25
CA LEU A 34 -10.71 -13.25 35.23
C LEU A 34 -10.47 -14.29 36.34
N MET A 35 -9.24 -14.82 36.45
CA MET A 35 -8.89 -15.78 37.50
C MET A 35 -9.02 -15.20 38.91
N VAL A 36 -8.60 -13.96 39.11
CA VAL A 36 -8.77 -13.23 40.38
C VAL A 36 -10.25 -13.13 40.74
N SER A 37 -11.10 -12.78 39.78
CA SER A 37 -12.53 -12.59 39.99
C SER A 37 -13.20 -13.92 40.37
N LEU A 38 -12.90 -14.99 39.63
CA LEU A 38 -13.42 -16.33 39.94
C LEU A 38 -12.94 -16.84 41.30
N PHE A 39 -11.65 -16.72 41.61
CA PHE A 39 -11.11 -17.14 42.91
C PHE A 39 -11.75 -16.39 44.09
N LYS A 40 -12.08 -15.11 43.90
CA LYS A 40 -12.75 -14.26 44.90
C LYS A 40 -14.28 -14.41 44.93
N GLY A 41 -14.88 -15.12 43.98
CA GLY A 41 -16.34 -15.25 43.84
C GLY A 41 -17.02 -13.97 43.32
N TYR A 42 -16.29 -13.12 42.60
CA TYR A 42 -16.84 -11.93 41.98
C TYR A 42 -17.55 -12.26 40.65
N PRO A 43 -18.62 -11.54 40.30
CA PRO A 43 -19.34 -11.78 39.06
C PRO A 43 -18.46 -11.50 37.84
N THR A 44 -18.41 -12.47 36.92
CA THR A 44 -17.63 -12.39 35.67
C THR A 44 -18.50 -12.23 34.43
N GLY A 45 -19.79 -11.91 34.61
CA GLY A 45 -20.82 -11.83 33.56
C GLY A 45 -21.40 -13.19 33.16
N SER A 46 -22.44 -13.18 32.33
CA SER A 46 -23.05 -14.39 31.78
C SER A 46 -22.47 -14.78 30.43
N LEU A 47 -22.59 -16.05 30.06
CA LEU A 47 -22.39 -16.54 28.69
C LEU A 47 -23.69 -16.41 27.91
N LEU A 48 -23.57 -16.26 26.59
CA LEU A 48 -24.70 -16.36 25.67
C LEU A 48 -24.44 -17.51 24.70
N LEU A 49 -25.35 -18.49 24.69
CA LEU A 49 -25.30 -19.65 23.80
C LEU A 49 -26.50 -19.63 22.85
N TRP A 50 -26.33 -20.14 21.64
CA TRP A 50 -27.41 -20.36 20.70
C TRP A 50 -27.48 -21.84 20.33
N LYS A 51 -28.61 -22.47 20.65
CA LYS A 51 -28.83 -23.89 20.37
C LYS A 51 -29.58 -24.01 19.05
N THR A 52 -28.93 -24.52 18.02
CA THR A 52 -29.53 -24.60 16.67
C THR A 52 -29.28 -25.96 16.03
N THR A 53 -30.21 -26.39 15.20
CA THR A 53 -30.06 -27.55 14.29
C THR A 53 -29.44 -27.16 12.95
N THR A 54 -29.28 -25.86 12.70
CA THR A 54 -28.68 -25.28 11.49
C THR A 54 -27.56 -24.33 11.90
N PRO A 55 -26.47 -24.84 12.52
CA PRO A 55 -25.38 -23.98 12.94
C PRO A 55 -24.69 -23.33 11.74
N PRO A 56 -24.13 -22.11 11.92
CA PRO A 56 -23.27 -21.48 10.94
C PRO A 56 -21.97 -22.29 10.76
N ASP A 57 -21.15 -21.90 9.80
CA ASP A 57 -19.82 -22.49 9.68
C ASP A 57 -18.99 -22.28 10.95
N ILE A 58 -18.34 -23.36 11.37
CA ILE A 58 -17.61 -23.47 12.63
C ILE A 58 -16.13 -23.22 12.36
N LYS A 59 -15.51 -22.43 13.24
CA LYS A 59 -14.08 -22.13 13.15
C LYS A 59 -13.22 -23.37 12.98
N ASN A 60 -12.27 -23.27 12.05
CA ASN A 60 -11.26 -24.29 11.77
C ASN A 60 -11.87 -25.66 11.40
N ASN A 61 -13.12 -25.71 10.91
CA ASN A 61 -13.85 -26.94 10.60
C ASN A 61 -13.81 -27.95 11.77
N ALA A 62 -13.86 -27.45 13.01
CA ALA A 62 -13.66 -28.28 14.20
C ALA A 62 -14.68 -29.43 14.32
N VAL A 63 -15.85 -29.32 13.67
CA VAL A 63 -16.89 -30.36 13.62
C VAL A 63 -17.31 -30.62 12.17
N ALA A 64 -17.36 -31.89 11.76
CA ALA A 64 -17.90 -32.29 10.45
C ALA A 64 -19.43 -32.11 10.40
N ARG A 65 -19.94 -31.51 9.30
CA ARG A 65 -21.37 -31.16 9.12
C ARG A 65 -22.32 -32.36 9.28
N ASP A 66 -21.84 -33.56 9.00
CA ASP A 66 -22.63 -34.79 8.89
C ASP A 66 -23.01 -35.41 10.26
N LYS A 67 -22.47 -34.86 11.37
CA LYS A 67 -22.76 -35.29 12.75
C LYS A 67 -23.67 -34.32 13.53
N ILE A 68 -24.22 -33.31 12.86
CA ILE A 68 -24.88 -32.17 13.51
C ILE A 68 -26.34 -32.51 13.83
N GLY A 69 -26.58 -32.93 15.08
CA GLY A 69 -27.87 -32.71 15.76
C GLY A 69 -27.97 -31.27 16.28
N THR A 70 -28.73 -31.04 17.35
CA THR A 70 -28.75 -29.73 18.03
C THR A 70 -27.36 -29.39 18.57
N THR A 71 -26.75 -28.32 18.04
CA THR A 71 -25.40 -27.85 18.41
C THR A 71 -25.50 -26.57 19.23
N SER A 72 -24.63 -26.38 20.24
CA SER A 72 -24.59 -25.15 21.04
C SER A 72 -23.47 -24.23 20.56
N VAL A 73 -23.84 -23.11 19.92
CA VAL A 73 -22.94 -22.09 19.40
C VAL A 73 -22.65 -21.05 20.48
N ILE A 74 -21.38 -20.73 20.71
CA ILE A 74 -20.98 -19.66 21.64
C ILE A 74 -21.17 -18.30 20.95
N LEU A 75 -22.08 -17.47 21.48
CA LEU A 75 -22.28 -16.11 21.02
C LEU A 75 -21.58 -15.08 21.92
N ASP A 76 -21.57 -15.24 23.25
CA ASP A 76 -20.81 -14.33 24.13
C ASP A 76 -20.05 -15.11 25.21
N GLY A 77 -18.90 -14.55 25.60
CA GLY A 77 -17.99 -15.13 26.59
C GLY A 77 -16.91 -16.02 26.01
N GLN A 78 -16.75 -16.05 24.68
CA GLN A 78 -15.66 -16.73 23.98
C GLN A 78 -14.28 -16.46 24.60
N GLN A 79 -13.91 -15.19 24.82
CA GLN A 79 -12.59 -14.83 25.36
C GLN A 79 -12.39 -15.36 26.79
N ARG A 80 -13.46 -15.37 27.61
CA ARG A 80 -13.44 -15.93 28.97
C ARG A 80 -13.28 -17.45 28.94
N LEU A 81 -14.10 -18.13 28.14
CA LEU A 81 -14.06 -19.59 27.99
C LEU A 81 -12.71 -20.06 27.43
N THR A 82 -12.19 -19.37 26.42
CA THR A 82 -10.87 -19.65 25.83
C THR A 82 -9.75 -19.50 26.86
N THR A 83 -9.78 -18.43 27.66
CA THR A 83 -8.82 -18.21 28.75
C THR A 83 -8.87 -19.33 29.78
N LEU A 84 -10.07 -19.69 30.24
CA LEU A 84 -10.26 -20.77 31.21
C LEU A 84 -9.77 -22.11 30.66
N TYR A 85 -10.07 -22.41 29.41
CA TYR A 85 -9.63 -23.63 28.76
C TYR A 85 -8.09 -23.69 28.72
N MET A 86 -7.42 -22.64 28.24
CA MET A 86 -5.96 -22.60 28.18
C MET A 86 -5.28 -22.71 29.55
N LEU A 87 -5.85 -22.10 30.60
CA LEU A 87 -5.27 -22.14 31.96
C LEU A 87 -5.57 -23.43 32.72
N THR A 88 -6.68 -24.11 32.42
CA THR A 88 -7.13 -25.28 33.20
C THR A 88 -6.87 -26.62 32.50
N GLN A 89 -6.87 -26.62 31.17
CA GLN A 89 -6.60 -27.80 30.32
C GLN A 89 -5.17 -27.77 29.76
N ASN A 90 -4.43 -26.67 29.93
CA ASN A 90 -3.09 -26.45 29.39
C ASN A 90 -2.99 -26.67 27.86
N ALA A 91 -4.08 -26.46 27.13
CA ALA A 91 -4.20 -26.70 25.70
C ALA A 91 -4.95 -25.54 25.03
N ILE A 92 -4.74 -25.38 23.71
CA ILE A 92 -5.55 -24.45 22.91
C ILE A 92 -6.90 -25.16 22.61
N PRO A 93 -8.05 -24.46 22.71
CA PRO A 93 -9.34 -25.03 22.35
C PRO A 93 -9.36 -25.59 20.92
N PRO A 94 -10.09 -26.69 20.63
CA PRO A 94 -10.10 -27.32 19.31
C PRO A 94 -10.52 -26.41 18.14
N TYR A 95 -11.31 -25.36 18.41
CA TYR A 95 -11.73 -24.38 17.39
C TYR A 95 -10.67 -23.31 17.10
N TYR A 96 -9.49 -23.36 17.73
CA TYR A 96 -8.39 -22.43 17.50
C TYR A 96 -7.08 -23.12 17.18
N THR A 97 -6.26 -22.43 16.39
CA THR A 97 -4.85 -22.74 16.15
C THR A 97 -3.95 -21.79 16.95
N PRO A 98 -2.65 -22.08 17.10
CA PRO A 98 -1.71 -21.13 17.71
C PRO A 98 -1.70 -19.75 17.04
N ALA A 99 -1.96 -19.68 15.73
CA ALA A 99 -2.01 -18.41 14.99
C ALA A 99 -3.23 -17.54 15.37
N ASP A 100 -4.28 -18.16 15.93
CA ASP A 100 -5.49 -17.45 16.39
C ASP A 100 -5.33 -16.88 17.81
N ILE A 101 -4.20 -17.10 18.47
CA ILE A 101 -3.92 -16.64 19.84
C ILE A 101 -2.94 -15.48 19.79
N LYS A 102 -3.45 -14.24 19.92
CA LYS A 102 -2.59 -13.04 19.88
C LYS A 102 -1.61 -12.99 21.05
N GLU A 103 -2.08 -13.29 22.26
CA GLU A 103 -1.25 -13.32 23.46
C GLU A 103 -1.65 -14.53 24.30
N ASP A 104 -0.73 -15.47 24.49
CA ASP A 104 -1.00 -16.69 25.26
C ASP A 104 -1.08 -16.35 26.77
N PRO A 105 -2.22 -16.61 27.45
CA PRO A 105 -2.40 -16.34 28.87
C PRO A 105 -1.71 -17.37 29.77
N ARG A 106 -1.23 -18.50 29.22
CA ARG A 106 -0.45 -19.48 29.99
C ARG A 106 0.85 -18.85 30.49
N GLY A 107 1.38 -19.40 31.58
CA GLY A 107 2.48 -18.77 32.33
C GLY A 107 2.01 -17.77 33.40
N LEU A 108 0.71 -17.77 33.72
CA LEU A 108 0.19 -17.16 34.94
C LEU A 108 0.58 -18.02 36.16
N PHE A 109 1.08 -17.38 37.22
CA PHE A 109 1.43 -18.05 38.47
C PHE A 109 0.43 -17.69 39.57
N PHE A 110 0.21 -18.64 40.47
CA PHE A 110 -0.59 -18.53 41.68
C PHE A 110 0.29 -18.72 42.90
N ASP A 111 0.21 -17.82 43.88
CA ASP A 111 0.90 -17.95 45.14
C ASP A 111 0.07 -18.76 46.12
N LEU A 112 0.56 -19.95 46.48
CA LEU A 112 -0.10 -20.84 47.44
C LEU A 112 -0.27 -20.20 48.83
N ASP A 113 0.56 -19.22 49.19
CA ASP A 113 0.52 -18.56 50.48
C ASP A 113 -0.58 -17.48 50.54
N THR A 114 -0.46 -16.49 49.65
CA THR A 114 -1.34 -15.31 49.65
C THR A 114 -2.63 -15.49 48.85
N GLY A 115 -2.65 -16.43 47.90
CA GLY A 115 -3.73 -16.58 46.93
C GLY A 115 -3.68 -15.56 45.79
N ASP A 116 -2.56 -14.85 45.63
CA ASP A 116 -2.37 -13.86 44.57
C ASP A 116 -2.03 -14.50 43.22
N PHE A 117 -2.37 -13.80 42.14
CA PHE A 117 -2.04 -14.18 40.77
C PHE A 117 -1.08 -13.16 40.16
N GLN A 118 -0.05 -13.63 39.46
CA GLN A 118 0.88 -12.76 38.74
C GLN A 118 1.64 -13.50 37.63
N TYR A 119 1.95 -12.82 36.53
CA TYR A 119 2.89 -13.34 35.53
C TYR A 119 4.32 -13.27 36.05
N TYR A 120 5.20 -14.11 35.50
CA TYR A 120 6.55 -14.28 36.03
C TYR A 120 7.31 -12.96 36.24
N GLN A 121 7.79 -12.75 37.46
CA GLN A 121 8.62 -11.60 37.84
C GLN A 121 9.81 -12.09 38.65
N VAL A 122 11.02 -11.95 38.09
CA VAL A 122 12.28 -12.45 38.68
C VAL A 122 12.41 -12.07 40.16
N LYS A 123 12.25 -10.79 40.48
CA LYS A 123 12.37 -10.26 41.85
C LYS A 123 11.38 -10.86 42.85
N ARG A 124 10.21 -11.35 42.39
CA ARG A 124 9.17 -11.93 43.25
C ARG A 124 9.24 -13.45 43.34
N MET A 125 9.72 -14.12 42.28
CA MET A 125 9.49 -15.56 42.09
C MET A 125 10.76 -16.42 42.06
N GLN A 126 11.93 -15.88 41.70
CA GLN A 126 13.15 -16.70 41.48
C GLN A 126 13.57 -17.54 42.70
N HIS A 127 13.29 -17.07 43.91
CA HIS A 127 13.63 -17.73 45.17
C HIS A 127 12.40 -17.99 46.05
N ASN A 128 11.19 -17.97 45.48
CA ASN A 128 9.98 -18.18 46.24
C ASN A 128 9.17 -19.36 45.67
N PRO A 129 9.28 -20.57 46.27
CA PRO A 129 8.67 -21.79 45.74
C PRO A 129 7.14 -21.83 45.90
N THR A 130 6.54 -20.86 46.59
CA THR A 130 5.08 -20.79 46.76
C THR A 130 4.36 -20.37 45.48
N TRP A 131 5.07 -19.75 44.52
CA TRP A 131 4.55 -19.42 43.21
C TRP A 131 4.57 -20.63 42.30
N VAL A 132 3.39 -21.15 41.97
CA VAL A 132 3.21 -22.30 41.08
C VAL A 132 2.46 -21.87 39.83
N ALA A 133 2.79 -22.47 38.68
CA ALA A 133 2.05 -22.18 37.45
C ALA A 133 0.59 -22.61 37.61
N VAL A 134 -0.35 -21.75 37.19
CA VAL A 134 -1.79 -22.03 37.29
C VAL A 134 -2.17 -23.30 36.55
N THR A 135 -1.56 -23.57 35.40
CA THR A 135 -1.74 -24.81 34.63
C THR A 135 -1.39 -26.06 35.42
N SER A 136 -0.41 -25.99 36.32
CA SER A 136 -0.02 -27.10 37.20
C SER A 136 -0.99 -27.35 38.35
N CYS A 137 -1.91 -26.41 38.62
CA CYS A 137 -2.93 -26.55 39.67
C CYS A 137 -4.17 -27.33 39.19
N PHE A 138 -4.32 -27.56 37.88
CA PHE A 138 -5.49 -28.20 37.27
C PHE A 138 -5.12 -29.52 36.55
N GLU A 139 -5.85 -29.91 35.50
CA GLU A 139 -5.72 -31.22 34.87
C GLU A 139 -4.29 -31.50 34.37
N GLY A 140 -3.77 -32.68 34.70
CA GLY A 140 -2.42 -33.12 34.31
C GLY A 140 -1.27 -32.57 35.17
N GLY A 141 -1.55 -31.66 36.11
CA GLY A 141 -0.56 -31.10 37.02
C GLY A 141 -0.56 -31.75 38.41
N THR A 142 0.58 -31.73 39.10
CA THR A 142 0.67 -32.14 40.52
C THR A 142 1.49 -31.10 41.28
N VAL A 143 0.87 -30.42 42.25
CA VAL A 143 1.54 -29.48 43.14
C VAL A 143 1.94 -30.19 44.42
N GLN A 144 3.25 -30.34 44.66
CA GLN A 144 3.79 -30.97 45.87
C GLN A 144 3.77 -29.99 47.06
N VAL A 145 2.57 -29.70 47.55
CA VAL A 145 2.34 -28.67 48.59
C VAL A 145 3.18 -28.88 49.84
N PHE A 146 3.37 -30.13 50.26
CA PHE A 146 4.14 -30.45 51.46
C PHE A 146 5.64 -30.17 51.31
N GLU A 147 6.22 -30.47 50.14
CA GLU A 147 7.64 -30.18 49.87
C GLU A 147 7.88 -28.67 49.74
N ILE A 148 6.95 -27.94 49.12
CA ILE A 148 6.99 -26.47 49.05
C ILE A 148 6.93 -25.87 50.46
N ALA A 149 6.06 -26.38 51.33
CA ALA A 149 5.96 -25.94 52.72
C ALA A 149 7.23 -26.20 53.52
N LYS A 150 7.88 -27.37 53.36
CA LYS A 150 9.18 -27.68 54.00
C LYS A 150 10.27 -26.69 53.61
N VAL A 151 10.40 -26.38 52.31
CA VAL A 151 11.41 -25.44 51.83
C VAL A 151 11.17 -24.04 52.38
N LYS A 152 9.90 -23.65 52.57
CA LYS A 152 9.53 -22.32 53.06
C LYS A 152 9.62 -22.15 54.58
N ALA A 153 9.34 -23.21 55.34
CA ALA A 153 9.20 -23.15 56.80
C ALA A 153 10.49 -22.77 57.56
N GLY A 154 11.67 -22.93 56.96
CA GLY A 154 12.94 -22.68 57.64
C GLY A 154 13.06 -23.44 58.97
N GLU A 155 13.75 -22.88 59.97
CA GLU A 155 13.90 -23.47 61.31
C GLU A 155 12.79 -23.06 62.32
N SER A 156 11.97 -22.07 61.98
CA SER A 156 11.07 -21.38 62.93
C SER A 156 9.57 -21.49 62.65
N ASP A 157 9.14 -21.89 61.45
CA ASP A 157 7.73 -22.12 61.13
C ASP A 157 7.38 -23.61 61.15
N ASP A 158 6.12 -23.94 61.47
CA ASP A 158 5.59 -25.30 61.40
C ASP A 158 5.22 -25.65 59.94
N PRO A 159 5.95 -26.56 59.27
CA PRO A 159 5.70 -26.92 57.87
C PRO A 159 4.29 -27.50 57.67
N PHE A 160 3.71 -28.13 58.70
CA PHE A 160 2.37 -28.71 58.61
C PHE A 160 1.29 -27.63 58.53
N LYS A 161 1.40 -26.55 59.32
CA LYS A 161 0.48 -25.40 59.26
C LYS A 161 0.58 -24.67 57.92
N LEU A 162 1.79 -24.49 57.40
CA LEU A 162 2.00 -23.90 56.07
C LEU A 162 1.37 -24.76 54.98
N ALA A 163 1.62 -26.08 55.00
CA ALA A 163 1.04 -27.01 54.04
C ALA A 163 -0.51 -27.01 54.10
N GLN A 164 -1.10 -26.91 55.30
CA GLN A 164 -2.55 -26.82 55.47
C GLN A 164 -3.12 -25.56 54.80
N ARG A 165 -2.49 -24.39 55.02
CA ARG A 165 -2.89 -23.13 54.38
C ARG A 165 -2.75 -23.20 52.86
N TYR A 166 -1.62 -23.70 52.37
CA TYR A 166 -1.35 -23.83 50.93
C TYR A 166 -2.36 -24.77 50.25
N ASN A 167 -2.69 -25.90 50.89
CA ASN A 167 -3.74 -26.80 50.42
C ASN A 167 -5.12 -26.15 50.43
N ALA A 168 -5.45 -25.33 51.43
CA ALA A 168 -6.72 -24.61 51.47
C ALA A 168 -6.87 -23.65 50.26
N ASN A 169 -5.81 -22.89 49.96
CA ASN A 169 -5.79 -21.99 48.80
C ASN A 169 -5.81 -22.76 47.47
N LEU A 170 -5.05 -23.84 47.35
CA LEU A 170 -5.06 -24.71 46.16
C LEU A 170 -6.44 -25.33 45.94
N ASN A 171 -7.07 -25.87 46.98
CA ASN A 171 -8.42 -26.43 46.90
C ASN A 171 -9.45 -25.38 46.50
N ARG A 172 -9.33 -24.15 47.04
CA ARG A 172 -10.20 -23.03 46.64
C ARG A 172 -10.04 -22.69 45.17
N LEU A 173 -8.80 -22.64 44.67
CA LEU A 173 -8.52 -22.42 43.25
C LEU A 173 -9.12 -23.54 42.38
N GLN A 174 -8.92 -24.81 42.76
CA GLN A 174 -9.45 -25.96 42.02
C GLN A 174 -10.97 -26.02 42.03
N ASN A 175 -11.61 -25.56 43.11
CA ASN A 175 -13.07 -25.52 43.23
C ASN A 175 -13.72 -24.49 42.29
N VAL A 176 -12.97 -23.53 41.72
CA VAL A 176 -13.48 -22.65 40.66
C VAL A 176 -14.12 -23.47 39.52
N LEU A 177 -13.56 -24.63 39.17
CA LEU A 177 -14.13 -25.49 38.12
C LEU A 177 -15.52 -26.05 38.48
N LYS A 178 -15.89 -26.08 39.76
CA LYS A 178 -17.20 -26.57 40.23
C LYS A 178 -18.25 -25.45 40.31
N ASP A 179 -17.83 -24.19 40.20
CA ASP A 179 -18.75 -23.06 40.26
C ASP A 179 -19.69 -23.07 39.05
N SER A 180 -20.95 -22.71 39.30
CA SER A 180 -21.95 -22.57 38.24
C SER A 180 -21.74 -21.26 37.50
N TYR A 181 -21.67 -21.33 36.17
CA TYR A 181 -21.57 -20.14 35.34
C TYR A 181 -22.96 -19.70 34.85
N PRO A 182 -23.32 -18.40 34.93
CA PRO A 182 -24.59 -17.91 34.40
C PRO A 182 -24.64 -18.05 32.87
N ILE A 183 -25.68 -18.68 32.32
CA ILE A 183 -25.84 -18.90 30.88
C ILE A 183 -27.21 -18.39 30.44
N GLN A 184 -27.22 -17.54 29.41
CA GLN A 184 -28.39 -17.15 28.65
C GLN A 184 -28.42 -17.92 27.33
N THR A 185 -29.61 -18.28 26.85
CA THR A 185 -29.77 -19.06 25.61
C THR A 185 -30.65 -18.30 24.63
N VAL A 186 -30.18 -18.12 23.39
CA VAL A 186 -30.98 -17.62 22.28
C VAL A 186 -31.96 -18.71 21.83
N PRO A 187 -33.23 -18.36 21.51
CA PRO A 187 -34.23 -19.32 21.06
C PRO A 187 -33.74 -20.20 19.90
N PRO A 188 -34.09 -21.49 19.85
CA PRO A 188 -33.61 -22.40 18.80
C PRO A 188 -34.11 -22.10 17.38
N ASP A 189 -35.20 -21.36 17.28
CA ASP A 189 -35.84 -20.90 16.05
C ASP A 189 -35.25 -19.59 15.50
N ALA A 190 -34.37 -18.92 16.27
CA ALA A 190 -33.63 -17.76 15.77
C ALA A 190 -32.74 -18.18 14.61
N ASP A 191 -32.75 -17.39 13.54
CA ASP A 191 -31.82 -17.53 12.42
C ASP A 191 -30.46 -16.90 12.75
N ILE A 192 -29.51 -17.02 11.81
CA ILE A 192 -28.16 -16.51 11.98
C ILE A 192 -28.11 -14.98 12.12
N ASP A 193 -28.94 -14.25 11.37
CA ASP A 193 -28.98 -12.79 11.41
C ASP A 193 -29.51 -12.32 12.78
N ALA A 194 -30.56 -12.94 13.31
CA ALA A 194 -31.05 -12.69 14.66
C ALA A 194 -30.01 -13.03 15.73
N ALA A 195 -29.24 -14.11 15.55
CA ALA A 195 -28.17 -14.48 16.47
C ALA A 195 -27.02 -13.45 16.46
N ILE A 196 -26.65 -12.92 15.29
CA ILE A 196 -25.66 -11.85 15.14
C ILE A 196 -26.17 -10.54 15.76
N ASP A 197 -27.43 -10.16 15.54
CA ASP A 197 -28.01 -8.95 16.13
C ASP A 197 -28.05 -9.00 17.67
N VAL A 198 -28.38 -10.17 18.24
CA VAL A 198 -28.33 -10.39 19.68
C VAL A 198 -26.88 -10.33 20.18
N PHE A 199 -25.93 -10.92 19.45
CA PHE A 199 -24.51 -10.84 19.75
C PHE A 199 -24.01 -9.38 19.79
N ASP A 200 -24.30 -8.60 18.75
CA ASP A 200 -23.92 -7.18 18.64
C ASP A 200 -24.45 -6.37 19.82
N ARG A 201 -25.71 -6.61 20.21
CA ARG A 201 -26.35 -5.93 21.34
C ARG A 201 -25.67 -6.26 22.67
N VAL A 202 -25.35 -7.53 22.92
CA VAL A 202 -24.72 -7.99 24.17
C VAL A 202 -23.25 -7.58 24.25
N ASN A 203 -22.53 -7.63 23.13
CA ASN A 203 -21.11 -7.30 23.05
C ASN A 203 -20.80 -5.83 23.38
N SER A 204 -21.80 -4.94 23.36
CA SER A 204 -21.68 -3.56 23.83
C SER A 204 -21.21 -3.41 25.29
N LEU A 205 -21.34 -4.48 26.11
CA LEU A 205 -20.97 -4.50 27.53
C LEU A 205 -19.57 -5.09 27.81
N GLY A 206 -18.89 -5.65 26.80
CA GLY A 206 -17.61 -6.37 26.93
C GLY A 206 -16.41 -5.62 26.34
N THR A 207 -15.41 -6.37 25.83
CA THR A 207 -14.36 -5.80 24.98
C THR A 207 -14.99 -5.45 23.63
N LYS A 208 -15.56 -4.24 23.54
CA LYS A 208 -16.37 -3.78 22.41
C LYS A 208 -15.68 -4.07 21.07
N LEU A 209 -16.41 -4.71 20.15
CA LEU A 209 -15.97 -4.83 18.77
C LEU A 209 -15.98 -3.45 18.12
N SER A 210 -14.98 -3.15 17.32
CA SER A 210 -15.00 -2.00 16.43
C SER A 210 -16.10 -2.15 15.37
N GLU A 211 -16.58 -1.04 14.80
CA GLU A 211 -17.57 -1.06 13.71
C GLU A 211 -17.12 -1.92 12.52
N ALA A 212 -15.80 -1.95 12.25
CA ALA A 212 -15.21 -2.79 11.23
C ALA A 212 -15.30 -4.29 11.57
N GLU A 213 -15.07 -4.66 12.83
CA GLU A 213 -15.21 -6.04 13.29
C GLU A 213 -16.69 -6.47 13.28
N LEU A 214 -17.62 -5.57 13.62
CA LEU A 214 -19.06 -5.83 13.50
C LEU A 214 -19.47 -6.06 12.04
N ALA A 215 -19.05 -5.18 11.12
CA ALA A 215 -19.30 -5.41 9.69
C ALA A 215 -18.69 -6.73 9.21
N LEU A 216 -17.49 -7.10 9.66
CA LEU A 216 -16.90 -8.39 9.33
C LEU A 216 -17.72 -9.57 9.89
N VAL A 217 -18.32 -9.45 11.07
CA VAL A 217 -19.24 -10.45 11.65
C VAL A 217 -20.44 -10.66 10.73
N HIS A 218 -21.10 -9.57 10.30
CA HIS A 218 -22.23 -9.63 9.36
C HIS A 218 -21.83 -10.24 8.01
N ILE A 219 -20.66 -9.87 7.47
CA ILE A 219 -20.13 -10.43 6.22
C ILE A 219 -19.87 -11.94 6.37
N THR A 220 -19.21 -12.37 7.44
CA THR A 220 -18.82 -13.77 7.66
C THR A 220 -19.99 -14.66 8.07
N GLY A 221 -21.06 -14.11 8.64
CA GLY A 221 -22.32 -14.84 8.81
C GLY A 221 -22.88 -15.34 7.47
N LYS A 222 -22.75 -14.53 6.41
CA LYS A 222 -23.31 -14.81 5.08
C LYS A 222 -22.31 -15.44 4.12
N TRP A 223 -21.04 -15.06 4.24
CA TRP A 223 -19.92 -15.57 3.47
C TRP A 223 -18.79 -16.01 4.43
N PRO A 224 -18.84 -17.25 4.95
CA PRO A 224 -17.93 -17.72 5.99
C PRO A 224 -16.44 -17.62 5.63
N GLN A 225 -16.10 -17.81 4.35
CA GLN A 225 -14.73 -17.75 3.88
C GLN A 225 -14.16 -16.32 3.80
N ALA A 226 -14.99 -15.28 3.94
CA ALA A 226 -14.60 -13.88 3.72
C ALA A 226 -13.35 -13.46 4.50
N ARG A 227 -13.28 -13.82 5.79
CA ARG A 227 -12.15 -13.48 6.66
C ARG A 227 -10.84 -14.06 6.13
N GLN A 228 -10.85 -15.33 5.73
CA GLN A 228 -9.64 -15.99 5.23
C GLN A 228 -9.21 -15.41 3.89
N VAL A 229 -10.14 -15.22 2.95
CA VAL A 229 -9.84 -14.65 1.64
C VAL A 229 -9.29 -13.22 1.77
N MET A 230 -9.84 -12.41 2.69
CA MET A 230 -9.29 -11.08 2.99
C MET A 230 -7.88 -11.13 3.59
N LYS A 231 -7.59 -12.10 4.47
CA LYS A 231 -6.24 -12.30 5.03
C LYS A 231 -5.25 -12.71 3.95
N ASP A 232 -5.62 -13.64 3.07
CA ASP A 232 -4.78 -14.10 1.97
C ASP A 232 -4.44 -12.93 1.03
N LYS A 233 -5.44 -12.11 0.69
CA LYS A 233 -5.21 -10.91 -0.13
C LYS A 233 -4.35 -9.86 0.59
N ALA A 234 -4.53 -9.68 1.88
CA ALA A 234 -3.69 -8.78 2.67
C ALA A 234 -2.23 -9.24 2.69
N ALA A 235 -1.97 -10.55 2.78
CA ALA A 235 -0.63 -11.11 2.72
C ALA A 235 0.03 -10.88 1.34
N ASP A 236 -0.70 -11.16 0.26
CA ASP A 236 -0.27 -10.88 -1.13
C ASP A 236 0.04 -9.38 -1.36
N LEU A 237 -0.76 -8.47 -0.79
CA LEU A 237 -0.48 -7.03 -0.85
C LEU A 237 0.76 -6.66 -0.03
N ALA A 238 0.97 -7.28 1.14
CA ALA A 238 2.13 -7.05 1.98
C ALA A 238 3.44 -7.50 1.31
N GLU A 239 3.43 -8.61 0.56
CA GLU A 239 4.57 -9.06 -0.26
C GLU A 239 4.94 -8.01 -1.33
N ARG A 240 3.94 -7.27 -1.84
CA ARG A 240 4.11 -6.15 -2.76
C ARG A 240 4.37 -4.82 -2.06
N ARG A 241 4.70 -4.84 -0.76
CA ARG A 241 5.00 -3.70 0.13
C ARG A 241 3.80 -2.81 0.49
N PHE A 242 2.58 -3.26 0.19
CA PHE A 242 1.34 -2.61 0.59
C PHE A 242 0.71 -3.32 1.80
N ASP A 243 1.47 -3.38 2.90
CA ASP A 243 0.95 -3.84 4.18
C ASP A 243 0.11 -2.73 4.81
N PHE A 244 -1.20 -2.79 4.58
CA PHE A 244 -2.12 -1.79 5.09
C PHE A 244 -2.33 -1.99 6.59
N GLU A 245 -2.06 -0.96 7.39
CA GLU A 245 -2.33 -0.96 8.82
C GLU A 245 -3.80 -1.33 9.09
N TYR A 246 -4.04 -2.30 9.96
CA TYR A 246 -5.36 -2.90 10.17
C TYR A 246 -5.99 -3.38 8.84
N SER A 247 -5.25 -4.20 8.09
CA SER A 247 -5.60 -4.64 6.74
C SER A 247 -7.06 -5.11 6.60
N LEU A 248 -7.59 -5.87 7.56
CA LEU A 248 -9.00 -6.29 7.56
C LEU A 248 -9.97 -5.11 7.66
N THR A 249 -9.73 -4.13 8.52
CA THR A 249 -10.56 -2.91 8.63
C THR A 249 -10.59 -2.15 7.31
N PHE A 250 -9.44 -1.98 6.67
CA PHE A 250 -9.33 -1.33 5.37
C PHE A 250 -10.05 -2.11 4.26
N LEU A 251 -9.88 -3.44 4.22
CA LEU A 251 -10.51 -4.31 3.23
C LEU A 251 -12.03 -4.37 3.39
N VAL A 252 -12.53 -4.49 4.62
CA VAL A 252 -13.98 -4.44 4.90
C VAL A 252 -14.56 -3.11 4.44
N ARG A 253 -13.90 -1.99 4.77
CA ARG A 253 -14.36 -0.66 4.32
C ARG A 253 -14.34 -0.51 2.81
N SER A 254 -13.30 -1.04 2.17
CA SER A 254 -13.16 -1.04 0.72
C SER A 254 -14.25 -1.88 0.06
N LEU A 255 -14.58 -3.05 0.64
CA LEU A 255 -15.67 -3.90 0.17
C LEU A 255 -17.02 -3.19 0.33
N THR A 256 -17.26 -2.52 1.46
CA THR A 256 -18.44 -1.66 1.65
C THR A 256 -18.55 -0.60 0.55
N ALA A 257 -17.45 0.06 0.20
CA ALA A 257 -17.43 1.05 -0.89
C ALA A 257 -17.75 0.43 -2.25
N VAL A 258 -17.24 -0.77 -2.55
CA VAL A 258 -17.51 -1.48 -3.83
C VAL A 258 -18.95 -2.01 -3.91
N VAL A 259 -19.45 -2.60 -2.83
CA VAL A 259 -20.78 -3.25 -2.80
C VAL A 259 -21.90 -2.23 -2.69
N ARG A 260 -21.73 -1.22 -1.81
CA ARG A 260 -22.82 -0.31 -1.42
C ARG A 260 -22.64 1.10 -1.96
N GLY A 261 -21.45 1.47 -2.43
CA GLY A 261 -21.13 2.86 -2.77
C GLY A 261 -21.25 3.80 -1.56
N ARG A 262 -20.90 3.29 -0.38
CA ARG A 262 -20.89 3.97 0.93
C ARG A 262 -19.58 3.64 1.65
N ALA A 263 -19.13 4.45 2.60
CA ALA A 263 -17.95 4.15 3.40
C ALA A 263 -18.27 3.66 4.82
N LEU A 264 -19.49 3.90 5.28
CA LEU A 264 -19.96 3.53 6.61
C LEU A 264 -20.19 2.01 6.74
N PHE A 265 -19.56 1.40 7.74
CA PHE A 265 -19.51 -0.06 7.92
C PHE A 265 -20.89 -0.69 8.02
N GLU A 266 -21.80 -0.07 8.77
CA GLU A 266 -23.16 -0.56 9.00
C GLU A 266 -23.98 -0.74 7.72
N THR A 267 -23.60 -0.08 6.64
CA THR A 267 -24.32 -0.14 5.36
C THR A 267 -24.11 -1.46 4.61
N ILE A 268 -23.13 -2.28 4.99
CA ILE A 268 -22.90 -3.61 4.41
C ILE A 268 -23.65 -4.72 5.15
N HIS A 269 -24.23 -4.44 6.33
CA HIS A 269 -24.84 -5.47 7.18
C HIS A 269 -25.98 -6.20 6.48
N ASP A 270 -26.73 -5.55 5.59
CA ASP A 270 -27.86 -6.13 4.85
C ASP A 270 -27.47 -6.78 3.50
N ALA A 271 -26.20 -6.66 3.08
CA ALA A 271 -25.71 -7.21 1.82
C ALA A 271 -25.87 -8.73 1.78
N GLN A 272 -26.23 -9.26 0.61
CA GLN A 272 -26.39 -10.69 0.38
C GLN A 272 -25.07 -11.34 -0.01
N ARG A 273 -24.94 -12.66 0.22
CA ARG A 273 -23.72 -13.43 -0.09
C ARG A 273 -23.23 -13.20 -1.52
N VAL A 274 -24.13 -13.23 -2.51
CA VAL A 274 -23.78 -13.03 -3.93
C VAL A 274 -23.18 -11.65 -4.17
N GLU A 275 -23.76 -10.60 -3.57
CA GLU A 275 -23.26 -9.23 -3.69
C GLU A 275 -21.86 -9.09 -3.06
N LEU A 276 -21.63 -9.77 -1.93
CA LEU A 276 -20.34 -9.78 -1.23
C LEU A 276 -19.25 -10.47 -2.04
N GLU A 277 -19.52 -11.67 -2.58
CA GLU A 277 -18.56 -12.43 -3.39
C GLU A 277 -18.23 -11.69 -4.71
N GLU A 278 -19.24 -11.18 -5.43
CA GLU A 278 -19.04 -10.40 -6.66
C GLU A 278 -18.34 -9.06 -6.39
N GLY A 279 -18.68 -8.40 -5.28
CA GLY A 279 -18.01 -7.18 -4.82
C GLY A 279 -16.54 -7.44 -4.50
N TRP A 280 -16.24 -8.56 -3.84
CA TRP A 280 -14.88 -8.96 -3.52
C TRP A 280 -14.04 -9.21 -4.77
N HIS A 281 -14.54 -9.97 -5.74
CA HIS A 281 -13.83 -10.22 -7.00
C HIS A 281 -13.51 -8.92 -7.77
N ARG A 282 -14.39 -7.92 -7.69
CA ARG A 282 -14.11 -6.58 -8.25
C ARG A 282 -13.05 -5.85 -7.44
N LEU A 283 -13.16 -5.87 -6.10
CA LEU A 283 -12.20 -5.25 -5.20
C LEU A 283 -10.78 -5.81 -5.39
N GLU A 284 -10.62 -7.13 -5.51
CA GLU A 284 -9.30 -7.74 -5.72
C GLU A 284 -8.59 -7.18 -6.96
N LYS A 285 -9.31 -7.14 -8.09
CA LYS A 285 -8.80 -6.57 -9.34
C LYS A 285 -8.44 -5.09 -9.21
N ILE A 286 -9.28 -4.32 -8.52
CA ILE A 286 -9.04 -2.89 -8.25
C ILE A 286 -7.79 -2.70 -7.40
N LEU A 287 -7.61 -3.49 -6.35
CA LEU A 287 -6.42 -3.44 -5.49
C LEU A 287 -5.16 -3.77 -6.29
N ASP A 288 -5.21 -4.80 -7.14
CA ASP A 288 -4.09 -5.17 -8.03
C ASP A 288 -3.73 -4.07 -9.02
N TYR A 289 -4.75 -3.46 -9.63
CA TYR A 289 -4.56 -2.32 -10.50
C TYR A 289 -3.95 -1.13 -9.75
N LEU A 290 -4.49 -0.75 -8.58
CA LEU A 290 -4.01 0.37 -7.79
C LEU A 290 -2.53 0.21 -7.39
N VAL A 291 -2.14 -0.95 -6.84
CA VAL A 291 -0.74 -1.17 -6.44
C VAL A 291 0.21 -1.25 -7.62
N SER A 292 -0.28 -1.54 -8.84
CA SER A 292 0.53 -1.50 -10.06
C SER A 292 0.78 -0.06 -10.57
N ILE A 293 -0.20 0.84 -10.43
CA ILE A 293 -0.10 2.21 -10.96
C ILE A 293 0.50 3.20 -9.97
N LEU A 294 0.32 3.00 -8.67
CA LEU A 294 0.77 3.94 -7.62
C LEU A 294 2.29 4.20 -7.67
N PRO A 295 3.16 3.18 -7.86
CA PRO A 295 4.60 3.41 -7.98
C PRO A 295 4.94 4.25 -9.21
N LYS A 296 4.32 3.96 -10.35
CA LYS A 296 4.60 4.60 -11.64
C LYS A 296 4.10 6.03 -11.72
N TRP A 297 2.85 6.27 -11.30
CA TRP A 297 2.17 7.55 -11.51
C TRP A 297 2.22 8.49 -10.30
N ALA A 298 2.32 7.93 -9.10
CA ALA A 298 2.28 8.70 -7.86
C ALA A 298 3.56 8.56 -7.03
N HIS A 299 4.55 7.80 -7.48
CA HIS A 299 5.78 7.48 -6.73
C HIS A 299 5.53 6.89 -5.33
N ILE A 300 4.36 6.25 -5.14
CA ILE A 300 3.97 5.54 -3.91
C ILE A 300 4.28 4.06 -4.11
N HIS A 301 5.34 3.58 -3.47
CA HIS A 301 5.89 2.23 -3.62
C HIS A 301 5.52 1.29 -2.48
N SER A 302 4.93 1.84 -1.40
CA SER A 302 4.51 1.09 -0.22
C SER A 302 3.44 1.83 0.57
N SER A 303 2.76 1.12 1.49
CA SER A 303 1.84 1.73 2.45
C SER A 303 2.51 2.76 3.36
N ASN A 304 3.83 2.67 3.58
CA ASN A 304 4.61 3.63 4.38
C ASN A 304 4.74 5.02 3.73
N ASP A 305 4.44 5.16 2.43
CA ASP A 305 4.41 6.45 1.74
C ASP A 305 3.09 7.22 1.96
N LEU A 306 2.05 6.52 2.44
CA LEU A 306 0.73 7.09 2.72
C LEU A 306 0.58 7.37 4.21
N ASN A 307 -0.02 8.48 4.62
CA ASN A 307 -0.34 8.76 6.03
C ASN A 307 -1.40 7.81 6.60
N THR A 308 -2.28 7.28 5.75
CA THR A 308 -3.28 6.26 6.10
C THR A 308 -3.79 5.57 4.84
N SER A 309 -4.05 4.26 4.92
CA SER A 309 -4.63 3.47 3.82
C SER A 309 -6.02 3.94 3.42
N ASN A 310 -6.77 4.57 4.34
CA ASN A 310 -8.11 5.12 4.09
C ASN A 310 -8.16 6.10 2.91
N VAL A 311 -7.04 6.75 2.58
CA VAL A 311 -6.95 7.66 1.42
C VAL A 311 -7.21 6.96 0.08
N LEU A 312 -7.11 5.63 0.02
CA LEU A 312 -7.37 4.85 -1.19
C LEU A 312 -8.85 4.47 -1.34
N VAL A 313 -9.67 4.54 -0.28
CA VAL A 313 -11.08 4.12 -0.31
C VAL A 313 -11.90 4.91 -1.35
N PRO A 314 -11.78 6.24 -1.48
CA PRO A 314 -12.47 6.97 -2.55
C PRO A 314 -12.04 6.49 -3.95
N ALA A 315 -10.74 6.24 -4.18
CA ALA A 315 -10.27 5.69 -5.45
C ALA A 315 -10.82 4.31 -5.75
N ILE A 316 -10.94 3.45 -4.74
CA ILE A 316 -11.57 2.14 -4.87
C ILE A 316 -13.04 2.30 -5.26
N ALA A 317 -13.78 3.19 -4.61
CA ALA A 317 -15.19 3.48 -4.94
C ALA A 317 -15.35 3.99 -6.37
N TYR A 318 -14.43 4.86 -6.83
CA TYR A 318 -14.42 5.37 -8.20
C TYR A 318 -14.18 4.23 -9.19
N LEU A 319 -13.11 3.47 -9.02
CA LEU A 319 -12.74 2.38 -9.93
C LEU A 319 -13.83 1.30 -10.01
N ALA A 320 -14.52 1.01 -8.91
CA ALA A 320 -15.65 0.08 -8.89
C ALA A 320 -16.80 0.48 -9.83
N ARG A 321 -17.00 1.78 -10.04
CA ARG A 321 -18.01 2.34 -10.95
C ARG A 321 -17.52 2.43 -12.40
N HIS A 322 -16.22 2.50 -12.61
CA HIS A 322 -15.59 2.71 -13.92
C HIS A 322 -14.87 1.45 -14.46
N GLY A 323 -15.39 0.26 -14.15
CA GLY A 323 -14.88 -1.00 -14.72
C GLY A 323 -13.54 -1.48 -14.17
N GLY A 324 -13.07 -0.90 -13.06
CA GLY A 324 -11.86 -1.30 -12.34
C GLY A 324 -10.59 -0.54 -12.71
N THR A 325 -10.65 0.36 -13.69
CA THR A 325 -9.51 1.16 -14.18
C THR A 325 -9.88 2.63 -14.36
N PHE A 326 -8.89 3.52 -14.41
CA PHE A 326 -9.14 4.91 -14.81
C PHE A 326 -9.53 4.97 -16.30
N SER A 327 -10.54 5.78 -16.62
CA SER A 327 -11.07 5.93 -17.99
C SER A 327 -10.09 6.59 -18.94
N ASN A 328 -9.25 7.49 -18.43
CA ASN A 328 -8.23 8.21 -19.18
C ASN A 328 -7.12 8.72 -18.26
N GLU A 329 -6.02 9.17 -18.86
CA GLU A 329 -4.86 9.71 -18.15
C GLU A 329 -5.19 11.00 -17.38
N GLN A 330 -6.10 11.83 -17.88
CA GLN A 330 -6.50 13.07 -17.20
C GLN A 330 -7.15 12.78 -15.83
N SER A 331 -8.08 11.83 -15.78
CA SER A 331 -8.72 11.37 -14.53
C SER A 331 -7.68 10.80 -13.57
N LEU A 332 -6.72 10.01 -14.08
CA LEU A 332 -5.62 9.48 -13.28
C LEU A 332 -4.74 10.60 -12.68
N ARG A 333 -4.36 11.61 -13.48
CA ARG A 333 -3.57 12.76 -13.00
C ARG A 333 -4.33 13.59 -11.95
N GLN A 334 -5.62 13.82 -12.17
CA GLN A 334 -6.47 14.51 -11.21
C GLN A 334 -6.60 13.72 -9.90
N PHE A 335 -6.74 12.40 -9.97
CA PHE A 335 -6.67 11.51 -8.81
C PHE A 335 -5.33 11.65 -8.07
N VAL A 336 -4.19 11.58 -8.76
CA VAL A 336 -2.86 11.70 -8.13
C VAL A 336 -2.73 13.06 -7.44
N ARG A 337 -3.21 14.14 -8.05
CA ARG A 337 -3.24 15.47 -7.44
C ARG A 337 -4.06 15.49 -6.17
N TRP A 338 -5.26 14.92 -6.21
CA TRP A 338 -6.10 14.80 -5.03
C TRP A 338 -5.43 13.97 -3.93
N LEU A 339 -4.82 12.84 -4.29
CA LEU A 339 -4.09 11.95 -3.38
C LEU A 339 -2.95 12.68 -2.68
N TYR A 340 -2.16 13.47 -3.41
CA TYR A 340 -1.08 14.28 -2.86
C TYR A 340 -1.61 15.34 -1.89
N ALA A 341 -2.71 16.02 -2.23
CA ALA A 341 -3.34 16.98 -1.33
C ALA A 341 -3.89 16.31 -0.07
N ALA A 342 -4.63 15.20 -0.22
CA ALA A 342 -5.24 14.47 0.89
C ALA A 342 -4.18 13.90 1.85
N ASN A 343 -3.07 13.39 1.30
CA ASN A 343 -1.94 12.90 2.07
C ASN A 343 -1.26 14.06 2.82
N SER A 344 -0.86 15.12 2.12
CA SER A 344 -0.15 16.28 2.67
C SER A 344 -0.91 16.98 3.80
N TRP A 345 -2.23 17.02 3.70
CA TRP A 345 -3.09 17.74 4.65
C TRP A 345 -3.83 16.84 5.64
N ALA A 346 -3.46 15.55 5.70
CA ALA A 346 -3.99 14.54 6.61
C ALA A 346 -5.53 14.47 6.60
N ARG A 347 -6.13 14.34 5.42
CA ARG A 347 -7.59 14.37 5.25
C ARG A 347 -8.32 13.33 6.11
N TYR A 348 -7.73 12.18 6.39
CA TYR A 348 -8.42 11.07 7.08
C TYR A 348 -7.86 10.71 8.47
N THR A 349 -7.07 11.58 9.10
CA THR A 349 -6.55 11.33 10.46
C THR A 349 -7.52 11.72 11.58
N GLY A 350 -8.63 12.39 11.25
CA GLY A 350 -9.71 12.68 12.19
C GLY A 350 -11.05 12.76 11.46
N GLN A 351 -12.15 12.42 12.16
CA GLN A 351 -13.49 12.30 11.57
C GLN A 351 -13.51 11.40 10.32
N THR A 352 -12.73 10.32 10.36
CA THR A 352 -12.46 9.46 9.20
C THR A 352 -13.74 8.97 8.53
N ASP A 353 -14.70 8.50 9.33
CA ASP A 353 -15.95 7.90 8.82
C ASP A 353 -16.83 8.95 8.14
N GLN A 354 -17.04 10.12 8.78
CA GLN A 354 -17.83 11.20 8.17
C GLN A 354 -17.20 11.73 6.88
N ARG A 355 -15.86 11.86 6.85
CA ARG A 355 -15.14 12.36 5.67
C ARG A 355 -15.15 11.37 4.52
N LEU A 356 -14.90 10.09 4.79
CA LEU A 356 -14.98 9.06 3.76
C LEU A 356 -16.39 8.91 3.21
N GLU A 357 -17.39 8.94 4.08
CA GLU A 357 -18.78 8.86 3.65
C GLU A 357 -19.16 10.03 2.73
N HIS A 358 -18.75 11.24 3.08
CA HIS A 358 -18.96 12.41 2.23
C HIS A 358 -18.22 12.30 0.89
N ASP A 359 -16.95 11.91 0.90
CA ASP A 359 -16.14 11.81 -0.32
C ASP A 359 -16.64 10.70 -1.26
N VAL A 360 -16.98 9.53 -0.71
CA VAL A 360 -17.58 8.43 -1.48
C VAL A 360 -18.96 8.85 -2.04
N SER A 361 -19.72 9.68 -1.31
CA SER A 361 -20.99 10.21 -1.82
C SER A 361 -20.80 11.11 -3.05
N ILE A 362 -19.73 11.90 -3.10
CA ILE A 362 -19.39 12.72 -4.27
C ILE A 362 -19.05 11.82 -5.45
N ILE A 363 -18.22 10.81 -5.22
CA ILE A 363 -17.84 9.82 -6.25
C ILE A 363 -19.07 9.06 -6.79
N ARG A 364 -20.04 8.78 -5.92
CA ARG A 364 -21.28 8.12 -6.33
C ARG A 364 -22.16 9.00 -7.23
N ASN A 365 -22.04 10.32 -7.09
CA ASN A 365 -22.94 11.29 -7.74
C ASN A 365 -22.28 12.06 -8.89
N ASN A 366 -20.96 11.90 -9.13
CA ASN A 366 -20.21 12.61 -10.15
C ASN A 366 -19.24 11.67 -10.90
N GLU A 367 -19.23 11.73 -12.23
CA GLU A 367 -18.32 10.97 -13.10
C GLU A 367 -16.87 11.49 -13.07
N GLU A 368 -16.66 12.76 -12.74
CA GLU A 368 -15.34 13.40 -12.61
C GLU A 368 -15.17 14.05 -11.21
N PRO A 369 -15.06 13.24 -10.13
CA PRO A 369 -15.18 13.73 -8.76
C PRO A 369 -13.92 14.42 -8.22
N TRP A 370 -12.77 14.28 -8.89
CA TRP A 370 -11.46 14.63 -8.33
C TRP A 370 -11.29 16.12 -8.07
N THR A 371 -11.84 16.96 -8.95
CA THR A 371 -11.80 18.41 -8.78
C THR A 371 -12.60 18.83 -7.56
N ASP A 372 -13.80 18.27 -7.37
CA ASP A 372 -14.66 18.55 -6.22
C ASP A 372 -13.99 18.10 -4.91
N LEU A 373 -13.39 16.90 -4.91
CA LEU A 373 -12.67 16.39 -3.74
C LEU A 373 -11.46 17.25 -3.36
N VAL A 374 -10.77 17.86 -4.34
CA VAL A 374 -9.72 18.86 -4.05
C VAL A 374 -10.32 20.15 -3.52
N ASN A 375 -11.41 20.63 -4.11
CA ASN A 375 -12.10 21.85 -3.66
C ASN A 375 -12.55 21.72 -2.21
N LEU A 376 -13.02 20.54 -1.77
CA LEU A 376 -13.31 20.29 -0.35
C LEU A 376 -12.10 20.44 0.57
N ILE A 377 -10.90 20.06 0.12
CA ILE A 377 -9.67 20.27 0.91
C ILE A 377 -9.35 21.77 0.96
N ILE A 378 -9.51 22.48 -0.16
CA ILE A 378 -9.31 23.93 -0.24
C ILE A 378 -10.29 24.66 0.68
N GLU A 379 -11.58 24.32 0.67
CA GLU A 379 -12.58 24.93 1.55
C GLU A 379 -12.25 24.73 3.03
N GLN A 380 -11.76 23.55 3.41
CA GLN A 380 -11.39 23.25 4.79
C GLN A 380 -10.09 23.93 5.25
N ARG A 381 -9.14 24.16 4.34
CA ARG A 381 -7.78 24.64 4.66
C ARG A 381 -7.46 26.04 4.17
N GLY A 382 -8.31 26.62 3.33
CA GLY A 382 -8.09 27.83 2.54
C GLY A 382 -7.21 27.64 1.31
N ARG A 383 -6.34 26.63 1.27
CA ARG A 383 -5.43 26.34 0.13
C ARG A 383 -4.91 24.90 0.18
N ILE A 384 -4.37 24.44 -0.95
CA ILE A 384 -3.57 23.21 -1.02
C ILE A 384 -2.08 23.47 -1.23
N GLU A 385 -1.72 24.69 -1.65
CA GLU A 385 -0.33 25.11 -1.82
C GLU A 385 0.42 25.07 -0.49
N LEU A 386 1.64 24.53 -0.54
CA LEU A 386 2.54 24.53 0.59
C LEU A 386 3.41 25.78 0.56
N LYS A 387 3.46 26.51 1.68
CA LYS A 387 4.37 27.64 1.86
C LYS A 387 5.52 27.26 2.79
N PRO A 388 6.72 27.87 2.67
CA PRO A 388 7.86 27.55 3.53
C PRO A 388 7.53 27.62 5.02
N GLU A 389 6.77 28.61 5.46
CA GLU A 389 6.38 28.79 6.87
C GLU A 389 5.53 27.62 7.40
N GLY A 390 4.88 26.86 6.50
CA GLY A 390 4.15 25.65 6.86
C GLY A 390 5.04 24.48 7.28
N LEU A 391 6.33 24.50 6.94
CA LEU A 391 7.31 23.46 7.29
C LEU A 391 8.20 23.82 8.47
N GLU A 392 8.24 25.09 8.89
CA GLU A 392 9.09 25.55 9.98
C GLU A 392 8.80 24.78 11.28
N GLY A 393 9.84 24.19 11.87
CA GLY A 393 9.77 23.40 13.10
C GLY A 393 8.97 22.09 12.98
N ARG A 394 8.53 21.68 11.78
CA ARG A 394 7.76 20.45 11.56
C ARG A 394 8.69 19.26 11.40
N GLY A 395 8.58 18.27 12.29
CA GLY A 395 9.35 17.02 12.25
C GLY A 395 8.63 15.85 11.56
N THR A 396 9.10 14.62 11.80
CA THR A 396 8.62 13.40 11.13
C THR A 396 7.16 13.03 11.37
N GLN A 397 6.60 13.48 12.49
CA GLN A 397 5.20 13.25 12.83
C GLN A 397 4.25 14.13 12.04
N HIS A 398 4.76 15.15 11.34
CA HIS A 398 3.95 16.01 10.50
C HIS A 398 3.51 15.26 9.23
N PRO A 399 2.24 15.39 8.78
CA PRO A 399 1.72 14.66 7.62
C PRO A 399 2.54 14.85 6.33
N PHE A 400 3.15 16.01 6.15
CA PHE A 400 3.96 16.30 4.96
C PHE A 400 5.30 15.54 4.91
N TYR A 401 5.76 14.95 6.01
CA TYR A 401 7.03 14.22 6.03
C TYR A 401 7.04 13.07 5.02
N ARG A 402 5.97 12.26 4.97
CA ARG A 402 5.85 11.15 3.99
C ARG A 402 5.80 11.68 2.56
N MET A 403 5.13 12.81 2.34
CA MET A 403 5.09 13.47 1.02
C MET A 403 6.47 13.97 0.59
N THR A 404 7.31 14.44 1.51
CA THR A 404 8.69 14.82 1.19
C THR A 404 9.48 13.63 0.65
N TYR A 405 9.27 12.43 1.19
CA TYR A 405 9.90 11.22 0.67
C TYR A 405 9.40 10.91 -0.75
N VAL A 406 8.08 10.97 -0.99
CA VAL A 406 7.50 10.78 -2.33
C VAL A 406 8.07 11.78 -3.35
N LEU A 407 8.29 13.04 -2.97
CA LEU A 407 8.93 14.04 -3.85
C LEU A 407 10.39 13.70 -4.17
N VAL A 408 11.14 13.21 -3.19
CA VAL A 408 12.53 12.78 -3.37
C VAL A 408 12.60 11.60 -4.36
N LYS A 409 11.65 10.65 -4.28
CA LYS A 409 11.51 9.56 -5.26
C LYS A 409 11.18 10.07 -6.65
N ALA A 410 10.21 10.98 -6.75
CA ALA A 410 9.80 11.59 -8.01
C ALA A 410 10.95 12.34 -8.70
N ASN A 411 11.89 12.87 -7.91
CA ASN A 411 13.09 13.55 -8.41
C ASN A 411 14.26 12.59 -8.73
N GLY A 412 14.03 11.26 -8.71
CA GLY A 412 15.03 10.26 -9.06
C GLY A 412 16.26 10.26 -8.15
N ALA A 413 16.04 10.51 -6.86
CA ALA A 413 17.11 10.59 -5.87
C ALA A 413 17.80 9.24 -5.63
N VAL A 414 19.10 9.34 -5.35
CA VAL A 414 19.98 8.23 -5.03
C VAL A 414 20.59 8.44 -3.64
N ASP A 415 20.98 7.36 -3.01
CA ASP A 415 21.77 7.35 -1.80
C ASP A 415 23.12 8.05 -2.04
N TRP A 416 23.51 8.86 -1.06
CA TRP A 416 24.68 9.72 -1.17
C TRP A 416 26.04 8.99 -1.13
N PHE A 417 26.09 7.75 -0.66
CA PHE A 417 27.34 7.02 -0.44
C PHE A 417 27.49 5.82 -1.35
N ASN A 418 26.39 5.10 -1.61
CA ASN A 418 26.39 3.91 -2.46
C ASN A 418 25.68 4.10 -3.81
N GLY A 419 25.03 5.25 -4.04
CA GLY A 419 24.40 5.56 -5.33
C GLY A 419 23.14 4.77 -5.64
N MET A 420 22.63 3.97 -4.69
CA MET A 420 21.42 3.18 -4.90
C MET A 420 20.18 4.08 -5.03
N PRO A 421 19.23 3.77 -5.93
CA PRO A 421 17.97 4.49 -6.01
C PRO A 421 17.19 4.46 -4.67
N LEU A 422 16.58 5.59 -4.31
CA LEU A 422 15.81 5.74 -3.05
C LEU A 422 14.30 5.55 -3.23
N ASP A 423 13.87 5.02 -4.38
CA ASP A 423 12.48 4.72 -4.73
C ASP A 423 11.87 3.63 -3.83
N HIS A 424 12.68 2.64 -3.45
CA HIS A 424 12.31 1.57 -2.55
C HIS A 424 13.47 1.00 -1.71
N PRO A 425 13.19 0.27 -0.61
CA PRO A 425 14.23 -0.42 0.17
C PRO A 425 14.84 -1.59 -0.61
N HIS A 426 16.16 -1.73 -0.55
CA HIS A 426 16.91 -2.79 -1.24
C HIS A 426 17.36 -3.91 -0.28
N GLY A 427 16.40 -4.47 0.44
CA GLY A 427 16.63 -5.46 1.50
C GLY A 427 16.85 -4.84 2.89
N LYS A 428 17.09 -5.68 3.91
CA LYS A 428 17.14 -5.23 5.32
C LYS A 428 18.32 -4.29 5.62
N ALA A 429 19.51 -4.58 5.09
CA ALA A 429 20.72 -3.77 5.31
C ALA A 429 20.63 -2.41 4.60
N PHE A 430 19.95 -2.35 3.45
CA PHE A 430 19.72 -1.13 2.68
C PHE A 430 18.28 -0.62 2.83
N GLY A 431 17.73 -0.78 4.05
CA GLY A 431 16.48 -0.15 4.43
C GLY A 431 16.58 1.37 4.36
N ILE A 432 15.47 2.07 4.10
CA ILE A 432 15.48 3.54 3.98
C ILE A 432 15.33 4.15 5.37
N HIS A 433 16.31 4.96 5.75
CA HIS A 433 16.37 5.71 6.99
C HIS A 433 16.32 7.21 6.68
N SER A 434 15.80 7.96 7.65
CA SER A 434 15.86 9.41 7.61
C SER A 434 16.96 9.92 8.53
N HIS A 435 17.93 10.58 7.91
CA HIS A 435 19.16 11.06 8.51
C HIS A 435 19.10 12.57 8.70
N HIS A 436 19.61 13.08 9.84
CA HIS A 436 19.75 14.51 10.05
C HIS A 436 20.96 15.03 9.26
N ILE A 437 20.73 15.92 8.30
CA ILE A 437 21.80 16.48 7.44
C ILE A 437 22.85 17.17 8.32
N PHE A 438 22.41 18.09 9.18
CA PHE A 438 23.21 18.60 10.27
C PHE A 438 23.00 17.69 11.49
N PRO A 439 24.01 16.92 11.92
CA PRO A 439 23.84 15.99 13.03
C PRO A 439 23.42 16.71 14.31
N GLN A 440 22.52 16.11 15.08
CA GLN A 440 21.99 16.71 16.31
C GLN A 440 23.10 17.06 17.30
N ALA A 441 24.09 16.17 17.46
CA ALA A 441 25.22 16.39 18.36
C ALA A 441 26.04 17.63 17.98
N VAL A 442 26.26 17.86 16.68
CA VAL A 442 26.99 19.05 16.18
C VAL A 442 26.19 20.31 16.49
N LEU A 443 24.88 20.31 16.22
CA LEU A 443 24.02 21.47 16.46
C LEU A 443 23.91 21.85 17.93
N TYR A 444 23.91 20.88 18.86
CA TYR A 444 23.82 21.15 20.30
C TYR A 444 25.17 21.44 20.97
N ASN A 445 26.28 20.90 20.45
CA ASN A 445 27.60 21.09 21.07
C ASN A 445 28.34 22.31 20.51
N GLU A 446 28.24 22.54 19.20
CA GLU A 446 28.99 23.58 18.50
C GLU A 446 28.06 24.67 17.93
N GLY A 447 26.80 24.32 17.66
CA GLY A 447 25.79 25.28 17.25
C GLY A 447 25.25 26.11 18.42
N SER A 448 24.49 27.16 18.08
CA SER A 448 23.79 28.02 19.05
C SER A 448 22.47 27.41 19.56
N PHE A 449 22.31 26.08 19.50
CA PHE A 449 21.09 25.36 19.87
C PHE A 449 21.21 24.69 21.24
N SER A 450 20.08 24.48 21.91
CA SER A 450 20.03 23.90 23.26
C SER A 450 18.99 22.81 23.30
N VAL A 451 19.34 21.67 23.92
CA VAL A 451 18.43 20.54 24.11
C VAL A 451 17.25 20.92 24.99
N ASP A 452 17.41 21.87 25.91
CA ASP A 452 16.35 22.28 26.84
C ASP A 452 15.33 23.23 26.20
N ASN A 453 15.71 23.92 25.12
CA ASN A 453 14.83 24.84 24.41
C ASN A 453 13.93 24.11 23.40
N HIS A 454 12.61 24.20 23.61
CA HIS A 454 11.62 23.54 22.76
C HIS A 454 11.68 23.97 21.28
N VAL A 455 11.87 25.26 21.01
CA VAL A 455 11.98 25.80 19.64
C VAL A 455 13.24 25.26 18.96
N HIS A 456 14.35 25.18 19.70
CA HIS A 456 15.59 24.60 19.20
C HIS A 456 15.41 23.11 18.86
N ARG A 457 14.76 22.33 19.74
CA ARG A 457 14.43 20.92 19.46
C ARG A 457 13.57 20.75 18.20
N GLN A 458 12.63 21.66 17.95
CA GLN A 458 11.79 21.62 16.74
C GLN A 458 12.62 21.87 15.48
N LEU A 459 13.45 22.92 15.46
CA LEU A 459 14.30 23.26 14.31
C LEU A 459 15.35 22.18 14.03
N VAL A 460 15.96 21.58 15.06
CA VAL A 460 16.94 20.48 14.89
C VAL A 460 16.29 19.26 14.25
N ASN A 461 15.02 18.96 14.58
CA ASN A 461 14.30 17.79 14.10
C ASN A 461 13.42 18.04 12.87
N GLU A 462 13.54 19.22 12.26
CA GLU A 462 12.71 19.64 11.15
C GLU A 462 12.89 18.75 9.91
N ILE A 463 11.83 18.60 9.11
CA ILE A 463 11.85 17.93 7.80
C ILE A 463 12.96 18.51 6.91
N ALA A 464 13.16 19.84 6.94
CA ALA A 464 14.21 20.50 6.18
C ALA A 464 15.64 20.19 6.68
N ASN A 465 15.82 19.56 7.84
CA ASN A 465 17.11 19.00 8.27
C ASN A 465 17.23 17.50 7.97
N ARG A 466 16.33 16.90 7.18
CA ARG A 466 16.33 15.45 6.95
C ARG A 466 16.63 15.06 5.51
N ALA A 467 17.50 14.09 5.33
CA ALA A 467 17.73 13.40 4.06
C ALA A 467 17.33 11.92 4.19
N PHE A 468 17.07 11.27 3.06
CA PHE A 468 16.78 9.84 3.01
C PHE A 468 18.03 9.11 2.53
N LEU A 469 18.45 8.10 3.28
CA LEU A 469 19.64 7.29 3.01
C LEU A 469 19.31 5.83 3.28
N THR A 470 20.10 4.93 2.72
CA THR A 470 20.09 3.51 3.06
C THR A 470 20.76 3.27 4.42
N GLY A 471 20.42 2.16 5.08
CA GLY A 471 20.87 1.83 6.44
C GLY A 471 22.39 1.72 6.59
N ASP A 472 23.06 1.11 5.61
CA ASP A 472 24.51 0.98 5.54
C ASP A 472 25.21 2.36 5.56
N SER A 473 24.73 3.30 4.74
CA SER A 473 25.24 4.67 4.64
C SER A 473 25.06 5.50 5.92
N ASN A 474 24.08 5.17 6.76
CA ASN A 474 23.77 5.91 7.98
C ASN A 474 24.84 5.71 9.08
N LEU A 475 25.67 4.66 8.98
CA LEU A 475 26.75 4.36 9.93
C LEU A 475 28.00 5.23 9.71
N ASP A 476 28.22 5.72 8.49
CA ASP A 476 29.45 6.43 8.09
C ASP A 476 29.45 7.94 8.42
N LEU A 477 28.30 8.53 8.75
CA LEU A 477 28.17 9.98 8.89
C LEU A 477 28.35 10.52 10.31
N GLY A 478 28.10 9.71 11.35
CA GLY A 478 28.37 10.05 12.75
C GLY A 478 28.11 11.51 13.13
N THR A 479 29.18 12.25 13.46
CA THR A 479 29.17 13.68 13.79
C THR A 479 29.86 14.54 12.74
N ARG A 480 30.03 14.06 11.51
CA ARG A 480 30.68 14.81 10.42
C ARG A 480 29.85 16.03 10.05
N LYS A 481 30.52 17.15 9.75
CA LYS A 481 29.83 18.39 9.38
C LYS A 481 29.41 18.38 7.91
N PRO A 482 28.23 18.95 7.56
CA PRO A 482 27.80 19.03 6.15
C PRO A 482 28.81 19.68 5.21
N ALA A 483 29.52 20.71 5.67
CA ALA A 483 30.58 21.36 4.90
C ALA A 483 31.73 20.40 4.49
N GLU A 484 31.94 19.32 5.23
CA GLU A 484 32.97 18.32 4.94
C GLU A 484 32.47 17.26 3.95
N TYR A 485 31.30 16.68 4.18
CA TYR A 485 30.86 15.50 3.45
C TYR A 485 29.96 15.80 2.24
N LEU A 486 29.21 16.92 2.23
CA LEU A 486 28.38 17.29 1.06
C LEU A 486 29.20 17.54 -0.22
N PRO A 487 30.37 18.21 -0.19
CA PRO A 487 31.22 18.32 -1.38
C PRO A 487 31.68 16.96 -1.93
N GLU A 488 31.99 16.00 -1.04
CA GLU A 488 32.42 14.65 -1.43
C GLU A 488 31.29 13.90 -2.14
N ILE A 489 30.06 14.02 -1.64
CA ILE A 489 28.87 13.43 -2.26
C ILE A 489 28.66 14.01 -3.67
N GLU A 490 28.69 15.33 -3.80
CA GLU A 490 28.47 15.98 -5.09
C GLU A 490 29.58 15.64 -6.11
N ALA A 491 30.81 15.44 -5.64
CA ALA A 491 31.91 14.97 -6.48
C ALA A 491 31.75 13.50 -6.91
N LYS A 492 31.27 12.63 -6.01
CA LYS A 492 31.10 11.19 -6.26
C LYS A 492 29.84 10.88 -7.09
N TYR A 493 28.74 11.57 -6.81
CA TYR A 493 27.45 11.43 -7.47
C TYR A 493 26.89 12.81 -7.84
N PRO A 494 27.33 13.40 -8.96
CA PRO A 494 26.87 14.72 -9.40
C PRO A 494 25.34 14.83 -9.46
N GLY A 495 24.78 15.89 -8.88
CA GLY A 495 23.34 16.15 -8.80
C GLY A 495 22.60 15.41 -7.68
N ALA A 496 23.25 14.52 -6.92
CA ALA A 496 22.58 13.79 -5.82
C ALA A 496 22.04 14.71 -4.73
N LEU A 497 22.74 15.82 -4.45
CA LEU A 497 22.30 16.83 -3.47
C LEU A 497 21.04 17.56 -3.96
N GLN A 498 21.02 18.00 -5.21
CA GLN A 498 19.86 18.67 -5.82
C GLN A 498 18.63 17.77 -5.82
N LYS A 499 18.82 16.46 -6.07
CA LYS A 499 17.74 15.47 -6.09
C LYS A 499 17.03 15.31 -4.74
N GLN A 500 17.73 15.59 -3.64
CA GLN A 500 17.15 15.65 -2.28
C GLN A 500 16.88 17.08 -1.77
N PHE A 501 16.81 18.05 -2.70
CA PHE A 501 16.51 19.46 -2.44
C PHE A 501 17.51 20.15 -1.50
N ILE A 502 18.78 19.76 -1.54
CA ILE A 502 19.85 20.42 -0.78
C ILE A 502 20.24 21.73 -1.49
N PRO A 503 20.30 22.88 -0.78
CA PRO A 503 20.85 24.10 -1.32
C PRO A 503 22.31 23.92 -1.76
N LEU A 504 22.65 24.30 -2.99
CA LEU A 504 24.01 24.11 -3.55
C LEU A 504 24.99 25.25 -3.21
N ASP A 505 24.52 26.33 -2.57
CA ASP A 505 25.41 27.36 -2.01
C ASP A 505 26.19 26.75 -0.83
N ARG A 506 27.49 26.53 -1.03
CA ARG A 506 28.38 25.91 -0.04
C ARG A 506 28.45 26.70 1.27
N GLY A 507 28.24 28.02 1.22
CA GLY A 507 28.20 28.83 2.43
C GLY A 507 27.06 28.43 3.37
N LEU A 508 25.98 27.84 2.87
CA LEU A 508 24.86 27.35 3.69
C LEU A 508 25.17 26.00 4.38
N TRP A 509 26.30 25.36 4.10
CA TRP A 509 26.66 24.08 4.71
C TRP A 509 27.38 24.23 6.06
N GLU A 510 27.71 25.47 6.42
CA GLU A 510 28.31 25.82 7.70
C GLU A 510 27.29 25.83 8.84
N VAL A 511 27.71 25.39 10.03
CA VAL A 511 26.84 25.24 11.21
C VAL A 511 26.23 26.58 11.65
N GLU A 512 26.99 27.65 11.49
CA GLU A 512 26.60 29.03 11.83
C GLU A 512 25.44 29.52 10.95
N ARG A 513 25.32 29.01 9.71
CA ARG A 513 24.27 29.36 8.75
C ARG A 513 23.14 28.33 8.70
N TYR A 514 23.04 27.44 9.69
CA TYR A 514 22.02 26.39 9.75
C TYR A 514 20.57 26.93 9.61
N ARG A 515 20.24 28.08 10.20
CA ARG A 515 18.90 28.67 10.07
C ARG A 515 18.58 29.09 8.63
N GLU A 516 19.54 29.69 7.94
CA GLU A 516 19.42 30.08 6.53
C GLU A 516 19.36 28.83 5.62
N PHE A 517 20.11 27.78 5.96
CA PHE A 517 20.03 26.49 5.27
C PHE A 517 18.60 25.92 5.33
N LEU A 518 18.00 25.87 6.52
CA LEU A 518 16.63 25.38 6.69
C LEU A 518 15.65 26.23 5.88
N GLU A 519 15.75 27.56 5.94
CA GLU A 519 14.90 28.47 5.18
C GLU A 519 14.98 28.19 3.67
N ARG A 520 16.21 28.13 3.14
CA ARG A 520 16.42 27.88 1.72
C ARG A 520 15.91 26.50 1.30
N ARG A 521 16.16 25.47 2.11
CA ARG A 521 15.73 24.09 1.83
C ARG A 521 14.21 23.94 1.90
N ARG A 522 13.54 24.58 2.87
CA ARG A 522 12.07 24.65 2.92
C ARG A 522 11.54 25.19 1.59
N GLN A 523 12.12 26.28 1.08
CA GLN A 523 11.68 26.88 -0.17
C GLN A 523 11.88 25.98 -1.39
N LEU A 524 13.00 25.25 -1.46
CA LEU A 524 13.22 24.26 -2.51
C LEU A 524 12.18 23.13 -2.46
N ILE A 525 11.90 22.58 -1.27
CA ILE A 525 10.90 21.51 -1.08
C ILE A 525 9.50 22.00 -1.44
N THR A 526 9.10 23.20 -0.98
CA THR A 526 7.76 23.73 -1.27
C THR A 526 7.59 24.05 -2.75
N ASN A 527 8.63 24.60 -3.40
CA ASN A 527 8.58 24.88 -4.84
C ASN A 527 8.47 23.59 -5.65
N ALA A 528 9.22 22.54 -5.27
CA ALA A 528 9.13 21.23 -5.91
C ALA A 528 7.72 20.63 -5.74
N PHE A 529 7.16 20.66 -4.54
CA PHE A 529 5.80 20.17 -4.29
C PHE A 529 4.75 20.91 -5.11
N ASN A 530 4.74 22.25 -5.06
CA ASN A 530 3.75 23.05 -5.78
C ASN A 530 3.91 22.89 -7.30
N SER A 531 5.15 22.85 -7.81
CA SER A 531 5.39 22.59 -9.24
C SER A 531 4.91 21.20 -9.69
N GLN A 532 5.04 20.17 -8.84
CA GLN A 532 4.49 18.84 -9.11
C GLN A 532 2.96 18.88 -9.11
N MET A 533 2.34 19.52 -8.12
CA MET A 533 0.88 19.70 -8.04
C MET A 533 0.32 20.44 -9.26
N ASP A 534 1.02 21.48 -9.74
CA ASP A 534 0.67 22.21 -10.96
C ASP A 534 0.88 21.36 -12.21
N GLY A 535 1.98 20.60 -12.26
CA GLY A 535 2.28 19.68 -13.36
C GLY A 535 1.22 18.61 -13.58
N LEU A 536 0.49 18.23 -12.51
CA LEU A 536 -0.65 17.32 -12.59
C LEU A 536 -1.93 17.97 -13.14
N LEU A 537 -2.08 19.30 -13.01
CA LEU A 537 -3.19 20.09 -13.56
C LEU A 537 -2.92 20.65 -14.95
N ARG A 538 -1.65 20.83 -15.28
CA ARG A 538 -1.26 21.08 -16.65
C ARG A 538 -1.76 19.86 -17.41
N ASN A 539 -2.95 20.00 -17.99
CA ASN A 539 -3.18 19.56 -19.34
C ASN A 539 -1.87 19.95 -20.02
N MET A 540 -0.96 19.00 -20.25
CA MET A 540 -0.22 19.12 -21.46
C MET A 540 -1.34 19.30 -22.48
N PRO A 541 -1.48 20.47 -23.15
CA PRO A 541 -2.18 20.41 -24.41
C PRO A 541 -1.56 19.19 -25.08
N LEU A 542 -2.37 18.22 -25.54
CA LEU A 542 -1.90 17.16 -26.43
C LEU A 542 -0.75 17.77 -27.22
N PRO A 543 0.51 17.32 -26.97
CA PRO A 543 1.71 18.13 -27.15
C PRO A 543 1.50 18.96 -28.38
N LYS A 544 1.32 20.30 -28.23
CA LYS A 544 0.75 21.18 -29.27
C LYS A 544 1.29 20.67 -30.59
N GLN A 545 0.44 19.98 -31.36
CA GLN A 545 0.93 19.12 -32.43
C GLN A 545 1.81 20.00 -33.30
N LEU A 546 3.12 19.72 -33.33
CA LEU A 546 4.08 20.65 -33.91
C LEU A 546 3.62 20.93 -35.32
N SER A 547 3.39 22.21 -35.62
CA SER A 547 2.95 22.60 -36.95
C SER A 547 4.04 22.24 -37.95
N LEU A 548 3.70 22.12 -39.23
CA LEU A 548 4.69 21.92 -40.27
C LEU A 548 5.83 22.96 -40.20
N GLU A 549 5.52 24.22 -39.84
CA GLU A 549 6.48 25.31 -39.67
C GLU A 549 7.46 25.05 -38.50
N ASP A 550 6.94 24.56 -37.37
CA ASP A 550 7.77 24.22 -36.20
C ASP A 550 8.69 23.02 -36.51
N LEU A 551 8.18 22.03 -37.24
CA LEU A 551 8.93 20.83 -37.62
C LEU A 551 10.03 21.12 -38.66
N ILE A 552 9.77 22.03 -39.60
CA ILE A 552 10.79 22.48 -40.57
C ILE A 552 11.83 23.36 -39.88
N ALA A 553 11.41 24.28 -39.00
CA ALA A 553 12.33 25.14 -38.26
C ALA A 553 13.26 24.37 -37.31
N ALA A 554 12.81 23.22 -36.79
CA ALA A 554 13.62 22.35 -35.94
C ALA A 554 14.75 21.61 -36.71
N GLY A 555 14.61 21.42 -38.02
CA GLY A 555 15.55 20.69 -38.86
C GLY A 555 15.55 19.18 -38.63
N GLU A 556 16.25 18.44 -39.51
CA GLU A 556 16.46 17.01 -39.32
C GLU A 556 17.29 16.71 -38.07
N SER A 557 16.87 15.69 -37.31
CA SER A 557 17.48 15.33 -36.03
C SER A 557 17.31 13.83 -35.74
N ALA A 558 17.65 13.40 -34.52
CA ALA A 558 17.40 12.03 -34.09
C ALA A 558 15.91 11.63 -34.11
N THR A 559 15.01 12.62 -34.02
CA THR A 559 13.57 12.41 -33.93
C THR A 559 12.78 13.09 -35.05
N ILE A 560 13.43 13.76 -36.02
CA ILE A 560 12.78 14.38 -37.18
C ILE A 560 13.53 14.00 -38.45
N GLU A 561 12.81 13.51 -39.47
CA GLU A 561 13.36 13.15 -40.79
C GLU A 561 12.51 13.73 -41.93
N TYR A 562 13.16 14.18 -43.00
CA TYR A 562 12.49 14.63 -44.23
C TYR A 562 12.68 13.61 -45.36
N LYS A 563 11.63 13.44 -46.16
CA LYS A 563 11.65 12.70 -47.41
C LYS A 563 10.83 13.46 -48.44
N SER A 564 11.38 13.64 -49.63
CA SER A 564 10.71 14.47 -50.64
C SER A 564 9.43 13.82 -51.18
N THR A 565 9.38 12.49 -51.25
CA THR A 565 8.27 11.72 -51.83
C THR A 565 8.14 10.34 -51.18
N LEU A 566 6.98 9.69 -51.33
CA LEU A 566 6.75 8.30 -50.90
C LEU A 566 7.28 7.29 -51.93
N ARG A 567 7.03 7.54 -53.22
CA ARG A 567 7.30 6.61 -54.33
C ARG A 567 7.64 7.28 -55.66
N TRP A 568 7.63 8.61 -55.75
CA TRP A 568 7.96 9.34 -56.97
C TRP A 568 9.43 9.76 -56.99
N ASP A 569 10.18 9.26 -57.97
CA ASP A 569 11.57 9.69 -58.17
C ASP A 569 11.60 11.04 -58.88
N VAL A 570 11.99 12.08 -58.16
CA VAL A 570 12.00 13.47 -58.66
C VAL A 570 12.99 13.66 -59.80
N GLN A 571 14.12 12.93 -59.80
CA GLN A 571 15.16 13.06 -60.83
C GLN A 571 14.80 12.31 -62.10
N GLN A 572 14.25 11.10 -61.96
CA GLN A 572 13.89 10.23 -63.09
C GLN A 572 12.46 10.45 -63.58
N ASN A 573 11.69 11.27 -62.87
CA ASN A 573 10.30 11.62 -63.16
C ASN A 573 9.40 10.39 -63.41
N ARG A 574 9.55 9.37 -62.56
CA ARG A 574 8.83 8.10 -62.65
C ARG A 574 8.60 7.50 -61.26
N VAL A 575 7.68 6.54 -61.19
CA VAL A 575 7.47 5.73 -59.99
C VAL A 575 8.71 4.89 -59.70
N ASN A 576 9.23 4.99 -58.47
CA ASN A 576 10.30 4.17 -57.93
C ASN A 576 9.84 3.51 -56.63
N LYS A 577 9.65 2.19 -56.67
CA LYS A 577 9.18 1.41 -55.52
C LYS A 577 10.23 1.31 -54.40
N ASP A 578 11.51 1.49 -54.71
CA ASP A 578 12.59 1.42 -53.72
C ASP A 578 12.48 2.58 -52.70
N LEU A 579 11.88 3.71 -53.09
CA LEU A 579 11.61 4.82 -52.17
C LEU A 579 10.65 4.43 -51.04
N GLN A 580 9.68 3.56 -51.32
CA GLN A 580 8.76 3.05 -50.29
C GLN A 580 9.51 2.23 -49.23
N LYS A 581 10.54 1.48 -49.65
CA LYS A 581 11.42 0.76 -48.73
C LYS A 581 12.24 1.74 -47.88
N VAL A 582 12.69 2.86 -48.45
CA VAL A 582 13.36 3.93 -47.69
C VAL A 582 12.45 4.50 -46.61
N ILE A 583 11.18 4.80 -46.94
CA ILE A 583 10.18 5.24 -45.95
C ILE A 583 10.03 4.22 -44.81
N ALA A 584 9.87 2.93 -45.15
CA ALA A 584 9.74 1.88 -44.15
C ALA A 584 10.98 1.75 -43.24
N LYS A 585 12.19 1.86 -43.81
CA LYS A 585 13.45 1.85 -43.04
C LYS A 585 13.51 2.99 -42.04
N THR A 586 13.20 4.20 -42.49
CA THR A 586 13.15 5.40 -41.65
C THR A 586 12.19 5.21 -40.47
N VAL A 587 10.98 4.73 -40.75
CA VAL A 587 9.95 4.53 -39.72
C VAL A 587 10.36 3.42 -38.75
N ALA A 588 10.92 2.31 -39.22
CA ALA A 588 11.46 1.27 -38.35
C ALA A 588 12.56 1.81 -37.43
N GLY A 589 13.47 2.64 -37.96
CA GLY A 589 14.51 3.30 -37.18
C GLY A 589 13.94 4.17 -36.06
N LEU A 590 12.88 4.94 -36.34
CA LEU A 590 12.18 5.76 -35.34
C LEU A 590 11.48 4.88 -34.28
N LEU A 591 10.73 3.86 -34.71
CA LEU A 591 10.02 2.93 -33.84
C LEU A 591 10.96 2.14 -32.91
N ASN A 592 12.16 1.79 -33.37
CA ASN A 592 13.17 1.06 -32.59
C ASN A 592 14.02 1.95 -31.68
N SER A 593 13.86 3.27 -31.75
CA SER A 593 14.60 4.25 -30.96
C SER A 593 13.63 5.02 -30.05
N GLU A 594 13.83 6.33 -29.83
CA GLU A 594 12.99 7.14 -28.94
C GLU A 594 11.63 7.55 -29.55
N GLY A 595 11.29 7.07 -30.76
CA GLY A 595 10.19 7.58 -31.58
C GLY A 595 10.59 8.84 -32.37
N GLY A 596 9.63 9.44 -33.07
CA GLY A 596 9.82 10.71 -33.78
C GLY A 596 8.86 10.92 -34.95
N THR A 597 9.19 11.85 -35.83
CA THR A 597 8.32 12.36 -36.89
C THR A 597 9.02 12.30 -38.25
N LEU A 598 8.35 11.69 -39.23
CA LEU A 598 8.76 11.70 -40.64
C LEU A 598 7.85 12.64 -41.44
N LEU A 599 8.44 13.58 -42.15
CA LEU A 599 7.73 14.46 -43.10
C LEU A 599 7.97 13.97 -44.53
N ILE A 600 6.90 13.63 -45.23
CA ILE A 600 6.91 13.23 -46.65
C ILE A 600 6.34 14.37 -47.49
N GLY A 601 7.10 14.85 -48.46
CA GLY A 601 6.80 16.08 -49.21
C GLY A 601 7.73 17.23 -48.87
N VAL A 602 8.86 16.99 -48.18
CA VAL A 602 9.85 17.99 -47.79
C VAL A 602 11.23 17.57 -48.31
N THR A 603 11.98 18.49 -48.92
CA THR A 603 13.35 18.23 -49.38
C THR A 603 14.34 18.26 -48.22
N ASP A 604 15.55 17.72 -48.42
CA ASP A 604 16.59 17.70 -47.38
C ASP A 604 16.96 19.12 -46.89
N ASP A 605 16.82 20.14 -47.76
CA ASP A 605 17.02 21.56 -47.42
C ASP A 605 15.84 22.20 -46.63
N GLY A 606 14.76 21.46 -46.38
CA GLY A 606 13.57 21.94 -45.65
C GLY A 606 12.49 22.59 -46.52
N ASP A 607 12.66 22.66 -47.84
CA ASP A 607 11.66 23.21 -48.76
C ASP A 607 10.47 22.25 -48.96
N ILE A 608 9.27 22.81 -49.06
CA ILE A 608 8.04 22.04 -49.29
C ILE A 608 7.93 21.64 -50.76
N TYR A 609 8.20 20.37 -51.08
CA TYR A 609 8.01 19.79 -52.40
C TYR A 609 6.55 19.40 -52.68
N GLY A 610 5.90 18.78 -51.69
CA GLY A 610 4.52 18.29 -51.76
C GLY A 610 4.38 16.84 -52.26
N ILE A 611 3.28 16.17 -51.87
CA ILE A 611 3.00 14.76 -52.23
C ILE A 611 2.14 14.60 -53.48
N GLU A 612 1.88 15.67 -54.25
CA GLU A 612 0.96 15.66 -55.39
C GLU A 612 1.47 14.77 -56.54
N ALA A 613 2.79 14.67 -56.71
CA ALA A 613 3.40 13.75 -57.65
C ALA A 613 3.15 12.28 -57.25
N ASP A 614 3.20 11.97 -55.95
CA ASP A 614 2.85 10.65 -55.45
C ASP A 614 1.37 10.35 -55.68
N ILE A 615 0.45 11.27 -55.30
CA ILE A 615 -1.00 11.11 -55.48
C ILE A 615 -1.34 10.84 -56.95
N ARG A 616 -0.76 11.59 -57.89
CA ARG A 616 -0.99 11.41 -59.34
C ARG A 616 -0.53 10.06 -59.88
N SER A 617 0.35 9.37 -59.16
CA SER A 617 0.85 8.05 -59.54
C SER A 617 0.00 6.88 -59.02
N LEU A 618 -1.04 7.15 -58.22
CA LEU A 618 -1.88 6.14 -57.57
C LEU A 618 -3.16 5.86 -58.36
N GLY A 619 -3.76 4.69 -58.13
CA GLY A 619 -5.05 4.34 -58.73
C GLY A 619 -6.21 5.19 -58.20
N ARG A 620 -6.09 5.71 -56.98
CA ARG A 620 -7.02 6.65 -56.36
C ARG A 620 -6.30 7.99 -56.17
N LEU A 621 -6.78 9.02 -56.86
CA LEU A 621 -6.10 10.32 -57.03
C LEU A 621 -6.48 11.33 -55.94
N ASP A 622 -6.55 10.88 -54.69
CA ASP A 622 -6.92 11.69 -53.53
C ASP A 622 -6.05 11.34 -52.30
N MET A 623 -6.28 12.07 -51.20
CA MET A 623 -5.55 11.90 -49.94
C MET A 623 -5.76 10.50 -49.33
N ASP A 624 -6.96 9.95 -49.47
CA ASP A 624 -7.27 8.59 -49.01
C ASP A 624 -6.45 7.55 -49.78
N GLY A 625 -6.29 7.74 -51.10
CA GLY A 625 -5.45 6.92 -51.95
C GLY A 625 -3.99 6.92 -51.50
N PHE A 626 -3.46 8.10 -51.14
CA PHE A 626 -2.11 8.21 -50.59
C PHE A 626 -1.99 7.53 -49.23
N LEU A 627 -2.93 7.78 -48.31
CA LEU A 627 -2.94 7.17 -46.99
C LEU A 627 -2.99 5.63 -47.10
N GLN A 628 -3.82 5.09 -48.00
CA GLN A 628 -3.88 3.65 -48.25
C GLN A 628 -2.55 3.11 -48.77
N SER A 629 -1.89 3.81 -49.69
CA SER A 629 -0.57 3.42 -50.21
C SER A 629 0.51 3.46 -49.12
N LEU A 630 0.45 4.44 -48.21
CA LEU A 630 1.37 4.57 -47.08
C LEU A 630 1.15 3.44 -46.06
N VAL A 631 -0.10 3.19 -45.66
CA VAL A 631 -0.45 2.08 -44.75
C VAL A 631 -0.05 0.73 -45.34
N GLN A 632 -0.28 0.51 -46.64
CA GLN A 632 0.16 -0.72 -47.33
C GLN A 632 1.69 -0.85 -47.34
N THR A 633 2.43 0.26 -47.46
CA THR A 633 3.88 0.26 -47.36
C THR A 633 4.33 -0.21 -45.97
N HIS A 634 3.75 0.36 -44.91
CA HIS A 634 4.04 -0.06 -43.54
C HIS A 634 3.68 -1.53 -43.28
N ASP A 635 2.52 -1.99 -43.74
CA ASP A 635 2.10 -3.39 -43.55
C ASP A 635 3.06 -4.37 -44.26
N ASN A 636 3.42 -4.08 -45.52
CA ASN A 636 4.28 -4.94 -46.32
C ASN A 636 5.69 -5.10 -45.73
N TYR A 637 6.27 -4.00 -45.22
CA TYR A 637 7.67 -3.98 -44.78
C TYR A 637 7.83 -4.17 -43.27
N LEU A 638 6.90 -3.68 -42.45
CA LEU A 638 7.03 -3.69 -40.98
C LEU A 638 6.08 -4.70 -40.32
N GLY A 639 4.87 -4.84 -40.87
CA GLY A 639 3.80 -5.70 -40.35
C GLY A 639 2.66 -4.91 -39.70
N ARG A 640 1.43 -5.39 -39.90
CA ARG A 640 0.18 -4.76 -39.47
C ARG A 640 0.11 -4.43 -37.98
N GLU A 641 0.75 -5.25 -37.17
CA GLU A 641 0.87 -5.08 -35.72
C GLU A 641 1.48 -3.74 -35.26
N PHE A 642 2.28 -3.08 -36.10
CA PHE A 642 3.00 -1.86 -35.73
C PHE A 642 2.26 -0.59 -36.15
N ILE A 643 1.24 -0.73 -37.02
CA ILE A 643 0.41 0.39 -37.49
C ILE A 643 -0.21 1.21 -36.35
N PRO A 644 -0.69 0.62 -35.23
CA PRO A 644 -1.24 1.39 -34.11
C PRO A 644 -0.26 2.37 -33.44
N PHE A 645 1.06 2.19 -33.63
CA PHE A 645 2.10 3.09 -33.08
C PHE A 645 2.45 4.24 -34.05
N MET A 646 1.68 4.39 -35.14
CA MET A 646 1.90 5.42 -36.13
C MET A 646 0.64 6.27 -36.30
N LYS A 647 0.78 7.59 -36.21
CA LYS A 647 -0.28 8.56 -36.48
C LYS A 647 0.08 9.36 -37.72
N THR A 648 -0.83 9.40 -38.68
CA THR A 648 -0.63 10.16 -39.93
C THR A 648 -1.57 11.35 -39.96
N ARG A 649 -1.04 12.52 -40.33
CA ARG A 649 -1.84 13.71 -40.67
C ARG A 649 -1.30 14.36 -41.93
N PHE A 650 -2.07 15.32 -42.45
CA PHE A 650 -1.69 16.10 -43.62
C PHE A 650 -1.80 17.59 -43.32
N GLU A 651 -0.81 18.35 -43.76
CA GLU A 651 -0.83 19.82 -43.70
C GLU A 651 -0.55 20.39 -45.08
N THR A 652 -1.32 21.40 -45.49
CA THR A 652 -1.18 22.06 -46.80
C THR A 652 -0.67 23.47 -46.62
N ARG A 653 0.39 23.83 -47.35
CA ARG A 653 0.97 25.18 -47.39
C ARG A 653 1.32 25.56 -48.82
N ASP A 654 0.98 26.79 -49.20
CA ASP A 654 1.20 27.34 -50.55
C ASP A 654 0.71 26.42 -51.68
N GLY A 655 -0.40 25.72 -51.43
CA GLY A 655 -1.02 24.78 -52.39
C GLY A 655 -0.32 23.43 -52.53
N ARG A 656 0.66 23.12 -51.67
CA ARG A 656 1.37 21.84 -51.59
C ARG A 656 1.08 21.14 -50.26
N THR A 657 0.86 19.83 -50.30
CA THR A 657 0.51 19.02 -49.13
C THR A 657 1.69 18.18 -48.66
N VAL A 658 1.95 18.20 -47.36
CA VAL A 658 2.94 17.37 -46.68
C VAL A 658 2.22 16.32 -45.84
N CYS A 659 2.67 15.08 -45.93
CA CYS A 659 2.24 14.00 -45.06
C CYS A 659 3.18 13.91 -43.86
N ILE A 660 2.63 13.96 -42.65
CA ILE A 660 3.39 13.89 -41.41
C ILE A 660 3.05 12.58 -40.71
N VAL A 661 4.06 11.73 -40.51
CA VAL A 661 3.95 10.43 -39.84
C VAL A 661 4.65 10.52 -38.49
N GLU A 662 3.88 10.49 -37.41
CA GLU A 662 4.37 10.42 -36.04
C GLU A 662 4.48 8.95 -35.64
N ALA A 663 5.69 8.51 -35.30
CA ALA A 663 6.00 7.14 -34.88
C ALA A 663 6.35 7.12 -33.39
N GLU A 664 5.57 6.40 -32.60
CA GLU A 664 5.83 6.19 -31.16
C GLU A 664 6.80 5.01 -30.96
N ALA A 665 7.70 5.10 -29.98
CA ALA A 665 8.62 4.00 -29.68
C ALA A 665 7.86 2.68 -29.47
N SER A 666 8.27 1.64 -30.20
CA SER A 666 7.56 0.37 -30.22
C SER A 666 7.78 -0.42 -28.94
N PRO A 667 6.78 -1.13 -28.39
CA PRO A 667 6.96 -1.99 -27.22
C PRO A 667 7.72 -3.28 -27.54
N ARG A 668 8.07 -3.54 -28.80
CA ARG A 668 8.89 -4.69 -29.22
C ARG A 668 9.73 -4.36 -30.46
N PRO A 669 10.80 -5.11 -30.74
CA PRO A 669 11.67 -4.86 -31.90
C PRO A 669 10.92 -4.91 -33.23
N VAL A 670 11.16 -3.91 -34.08
CA VAL A 670 10.60 -3.79 -35.44
C VAL A 670 11.67 -4.13 -36.47
N PHE A 671 11.42 -5.13 -37.30
CA PHE A 671 12.31 -5.49 -38.40
C PHE A 671 11.70 -5.09 -39.73
N VAL A 672 12.52 -4.57 -40.63
CA VAL A 672 12.13 -4.31 -42.02
C VAL A 672 12.31 -5.60 -42.81
N ARG A 673 11.22 -6.12 -43.38
CA ARG A 673 11.18 -7.37 -44.14
C ARG A 673 11.15 -7.07 -45.63
N ASP A 674 12.10 -7.66 -46.37
CA ASP A 674 12.12 -7.62 -47.83
C ASP A 674 12.40 -9.03 -48.37
N GLY A 675 11.33 -9.72 -48.77
CA GLY A 675 11.39 -11.14 -49.12
C GLY A 675 11.80 -12.01 -47.92
N GLN A 676 12.92 -12.71 -48.05
CA GLN A 676 13.49 -13.56 -46.98
C GLN A 676 14.47 -12.80 -46.07
N ASN A 677 14.81 -11.55 -46.41
CA ASN A 677 15.74 -10.74 -45.63
C ASN A 677 15.00 -9.93 -44.57
N SER A 678 15.54 -9.89 -43.37
CA SER A 678 15.02 -9.14 -42.23
C SER A 678 16.16 -8.32 -41.63
N GLU A 679 16.02 -7.00 -41.65
CA GLU A 679 17.05 -6.06 -41.19
C GLU A 679 16.52 -5.22 -40.02
N PHE A 680 17.38 -4.97 -39.04
CA PHE A 680 17.05 -4.14 -37.87
C PHE A 680 17.69 -2.76 -38.02
N PHE A 681 16.89 -1.70 -37.98
CA PHE A 681 17.35 -0.32 -38.15
C PHE A 681 17.16 0.47 -36.86
N ILE A 682 18.11 1.34 -36.54
CA ILE A 682 18.02 2.31 -35.44
C ILE A 682 18.33 3.72 -35.95
N ARG A 683 17.93 4.72 -35.17
CA ARG A 683 18.34 6.11 -35.36
C ARG A 683 19.66 6.37 -34.66
N THR A 684 20.60 7.02 -35.35
CA THR A 684 21.87 7.47 -34.78
C THR A 684 22.18 8.86 -35.30
N GLY A 685 21.97 9.88 -34.46
CA GLY A 685 21.90 11.27 -34.93
C GLY A 685 20.79 11.43 -35.97
N ASN A 686 21.02 12.21 -37.01
CA ASN A 686 20.06 12.40 -38.12
C ASN A 686 20.10 11.29 -39.19
N THR A 687 20.69 10.12 -38.91
CA THR A 687 20.76 9.02 -39.90
C THR A 687 20.12 7.74 -39.38
N THR A 688 19.50 6.98 -40.29
CA THR A 688 18.99 5.63 -40.01
C THR A 688 20.01 4.59 -40.44
N ARG A 689 20.49 3.76 -39.51
CA ARG A 689 21.54 2.77 -39.78
C ARG A 689 21.07 1.35 -39.46
N PRO A 690 21.42 0.36 -40.30
CA PRO A 690 21.22 -1.03 -39.95
C PRO A 690 22.21 -1.45 -38.85
N LEU A 691 21.76 -2.31 -37.94
CA LEU A 691 22.64 -3.05 -37.05
C LEU A 691 22.84 -4.47 -37.59
N ASP A 692 24.05 -5.00 -37.43
CA ASP A 692 24.29 -6.42 -37.64
C ASP A 692 23.59 -7.26 -36.57
N MET A 693 23.59 -8.58 -36.75
CA MET A 693 22.83 -9.49 -35.87
C MET A 693 23.30 -9.44 -34.41
N GLU A 694 24.61 -9.28 -34.18
CA GLU A 694 25.20 -9.25 -32.83
C GLU A 694 24.84 -7.94 -32.12
N ALA A 695 25.04 -6.81 -32.79
CA ALA A 695 24.68 -5.49 -32.29
C ALA A 695 23.17 -5.34 -32.09
N ALA A 696 22.35 -5.87 -32.99
CA ALA A 696 20.89 -5.87 -32.86
C ALA A 696 20.45 -6.68 -31.63
N HIS A 697 21.02 -7.85 -31.40
CA HIS A 697 20.69 -8.66 -30.22
C HIS A 697 21.04 -7.95 -28.91
N ALA A 698 22.24 -7.36 -28.83
CA ALA A 698 22.68 -6.59 -27.67
C ALA A 698 21.78 -5.35 -27.44
N PHE A 699 21.48 -4.61 -28.50
CA PHE A 699 20.61 -3.44 -28.45
C PHE A 699 19.20 -3.82 -27.97
N ILE A 700 18.64 -4.92 -28.48
CA ILE A 700 17.31 -5.40 -28.09
C ILE A 700 17.26 -5.76 -26.61
N GLY A 701 18.26 -6.48 -26.09
CA GLY A 701 18.32 -6.87 -24.67
C GLY A 701 18.45 -5.69 -23.70
N MET A 702 19.00 -4.55 -24.15
CA MET A 702 19.07 -3.32 -23.35
C MET A 702 17.77 -2.51 -23.39
N HIS A 703 17.06 -2.51 -24.52
CA HIS A 703 15.92 -1.61 -24.77
C HIS A 703 14.56 -2.25 -24.50
N TRP A 704 14.44 -3.58 -24.56
CA TRP A 704 13.20 -4.30 -24.26
C TRP A 704 13.50 -5.43 -23.26
N GLN A 705 13.00 -5.28 -22.03
CA GLN A 705 13.06 -6.35 -21.02
C GLN A 705 11.97 -7.38 -21.31
N VAL A 706 12.37 -8.66 -21.42
CA VAL A 706 11.46 -9.82 -21.53
C VAL A 706 10.86 -10.15 -20.18
#